data_AF-A0A6L5WIX2-F1
#
_entry.id   AF-A0A6L5WIX2-F1
#
_cell.length_a   1.000
_cell.length_b   1.000
_cell.length_c   1.000
_cell.angle_alpha   90.00
_cell.angle_beta   90.00
_cell.angle_gamma   90.00
#
_symmetry.space_group_name_H-M   'P 1'
#
loop_
_entity.id
_entity.type
_entity.pdbx_description
1 polymer ?
#
loop_
_entity_poly.entity_id
_entity_poly.type
_entity_poly.pdbx_seq_one_letter_code
_entity_poly.pdbx_strand_id
1 'polypeptide(L)'
;MALDAYTYKNTFDIVKFGEKEYEVLFQRNLVGFQATLYRDANTNEKILAIRGTDAEVSFNGLDDILNDILLGTLGDNWQTNDLQKFYNDMVETGILSPSDKLTVTGHSLGGYLAQLFTIANEDKISHTYTYNAPGLLGLKGTLLNLFGTSNIKSNKITDILAKDGINFTNAMGLNVGEEIKVSGNSHAIKDLTQILYFYDMAISSGVNENAVTQYLSGFYNTPNFILKGSVASIASDTISQIEQIVGKANGANDIIEICNAYENNNVKFNLNLISPTSSVTSFFSGSNLSTPALYALVNLNPFIISGINSNAYSELERYKDEYSKNYVSDKAKMFKALMDTPKVGSYYDDYETGKKISYYTSVTDPDNTDEYNLTDTAYIFGTNKNDIVTASVGKANRIYTLAGDDTIKLTGGSNYIEAGSGNDTIDLSGIKDTNSVNTIYADIKDSKDDKDSGDDIIIGSSGKDIMYGGAGNDTYKAGDKDIIQDDDDGIGSVEFDGNLLVGGTWNEKEQCYIDDNNKNIKYTLNGNDSQGTLTVKFGDKTLTINNYSKEKQSLNINLAEQKGKEIAIVIDTTGSMQDDIDTAKQTARVIAENIFRTNSNQTQYSKISIVTFSDNSIKTIGTYTTISAFQSGINSVFIENGSQEYAMAALLEGMSNFTPDNGLSKEIYLMTDEPGDDNHRKSEVLARARDLKMGIAKMARSADLSQSDDNSVKINIISINSNLNHFKELSDQTGGSFFQPNSLSELEDALFELSNLGTSKS
;
A
#
# COMPACT_ATOMS: atom_id res chain seq x y z
N MET A 1 10.22 7.62 -44.35
CA MET A 1 10.17 8.07 -45.77
C MET A 1 8.86 7.75 -46.49
N ALA A 2 8.36 6.51 -46.49
CA ALA A 2 7.08 6.20 -47.14
C ALA A 2 5.91 7.07 -46.63
N LEU A 3 5.85 7.33 -45.31
CA LEU A 3 4.92 8.29 -44.70
C LEU A 3 5.14 9.73 -45.19
N ASP A 4 6.40 10.19 -45.20
CA ASP A 4 6.74 11.57 -45.59
C ASP A 4 6.49 11.84 -47.08
N ALA A 5 6.43 10.79 -47.92
CA ALA A 5 6.09 10.90 -49.34
C ALA A 5 4.68 11.47 -49.59
N TYR A 6 3.82 11.56 -48.57
CA TYR A 6 2.51 12.23 -48.65
C TYR A 6 2.61 13.76 -48.50
N THR A 7 3.73 14.26 -47.99
CA THR A 7 3.97 15.69 -47.76
C THR A 7 4.59 16.35 -48.99
N TYR A 8 4.15 17.56 -49.32
CA TYR A 8 4.80 18.38 -50.34
C TYR A 8 6.16 18.88 -49.85
N LYS A 9 7.19 18.79 -50.70
CA LYS A 9 8.56 19.20 -50.40
C LYS A 9 9.12 20.01 -51.56
N ASN A 10 9.97 20.98 -51.23
CA ASN A 10 10.80 21.66 -52.21
C ASN A 10 12.12 20.92 -52.37
N THR A 11 12.73 21.05 -53.55
CA THR A 11 14.11 20.62 -53.75
C THR A 11 15.04 21.35 -52.78
N PHE A 12 16.01 20.62 -52.21
CA PHE A 12 16.94 21.04 -51.17
C PHE A 12 16.35 21.18 -49.76
N ASP A 13 15.08 20.83 -49.56
CA ASP A 13 14.54 20.68 -48.19
C ASP A 13 15.32 19.60 -47.44
N ILE A 14 15.61 19.86 -46.16
CA ILE A 14 16.19 18.88 -45.24
C ILE A 14 15.09 18.29 -44.37
N VAL A 15 14.96 16.97 -44.41
CA VAL A 15 14.02 16.20 -43.58
C VAL A 15 14.82 15.39 -42.58
N LYS A 16 14.38 15.39 -41.31
CA LYS A 16 15.05 14.68 -40.22
C LYS A 16 14.17 13.58 -39.64
N PHE A 17 14.77 12.42 -39.39
CA PHE A 17 14.16 11.30 -38.67
C PHE A 17 15.18 10.78 -37.66
N GLY A 18 14.96 11.01 -36.37
CA GLY A 18 15.98 10.78 -35.33
C GLY A 18 17.26 11.59 -35.62
N GLU A 19 18.41 10.94 -35.59
CA GLU A 19 19.71 11.53 -35.94
C GLU A 19 19.98 11.60 -37.46
N LYS A 20 19.11 11.01 -38.29
CA LYS A 20 19.33 10.92 -39.74
C LYS A 20 18.75 12.13 -40.47
N GLU A 21 19.55 12.71 -41.35
CA GLU A 21 19.18 13.83 -42.21
C GLU A 21 19.15 13.42 -43.67
N TYR A 22 18.09 13.85 -44.36
CA TYR A 22 17.86 13.54 -45.76
C TYR A 22 17.58 14.81 -46.54
N GLU A 23 18.28 14.96 -47.65
CA GLU A 23 18.07 16.06 -48.59
C GLU A 23 17.11 15.64 -49.69
N VAL A 24 16.11 16.47 -49.97
CA VAL A 24 15.18 16.26 -51.08
C VAL A 24 15.85 16.68 -52.39
N LEU A 25 16.16 15.71 -53.25
CA LEU A 25 16.77 15.97 -54.55
C LEU A 25 15.73 16.35 -55.61
N PHE A 26 14.59 15.67 -55.62
CA PHE A 26 13.54 15.94 -56.60
C PHE A 26 12.19 15.39 -56.14
N GLN A 27 11.12 16.16 -56.32
CA GLN A 27 9.75 15.71 -56.08
C GLN A 27 8.91 15.97 -57.33
N ARG A 28 8.05 15.01 -57.67
CA ARG A 28 6.99 15.20 -58.68
C ARG A 28 5.64 14.99 -58.03
N ASN A 29 4.72 15.90 -58.32
CA ASN A 29 3.32 15.81 -57.94
C ASN A 29 2.47 16.08 -59.19
N LEU A 30 1.81 15.03 -59.67
CA LEU A 30 0.82 15.04 -60.74
C LEU A 30 -0.52 14.61 -60.15
N VAL A 31 -1.63 14.89 -60.85
CA VAL A 31 -2.95 14.40 -60.43
C VAL A 31 -2.87 12.89 -60.26
N GLY A 32 -3.07 12.36 -59.06
CA GLY A 32 -3.00 10.92 -58.78
C GLY A 32 -1.60 10.30 -58.68
N PHE A 33 -0.49 11.00 -58.92
CA PHE A 33 0.87 10.43 -58.77
C PHE A 33 1.80 11.40 -58.02
N GLN A 34 2.44 10.91 -56.95
CA GLN A 34 3.47 11.67 -56.24
C GLN A 34 4.65 10.78 -55.85
N ALA A 35 5.87 11.25 -56.11
CA ALA A 35 7.10 10.57 -55.74
C ALA A 35 8.19 11.57 -55.38
N THR A 36 9.04 11.20 -54.42
CA THR A 36 10.14 12.04 -53.91
C THR A 36 11.43 11.23 -53.88
N LEU A 37 12.49 11.79 -54.44
CA LEU A 37 13.85 11.27 -54.34
C LEU A 37 14.60 12.00 -53.22
N TYR A 38 15.05 11.22 -52.23
CA TYR A 38 15.88 11.68 -51.13
C TYR A 38 17.32 11.25 -51.33
N ARG A 39 18.25 11.96 -50.70
CA ARG A 39 19.63 11.54 -50.49
C ARG A 39 19.96 11.58 -49.00
N ASP A 40 20.42 10.46 -48.46
CA ASP A 40 20.99 10.41 -47.12
C ASP A 40 22.22 11.32 -47.04
N ALA A 41 22.22 12.28 -46.12
CA ALA A 41 23.28 13.28 -46.01
C ALA A 41 24.63 12.67 -45.59
N ASN A 42 24.61 11.50 -44.94
CA ASN A 42 25.80 10.83 -44.41
C ASN A 42 26.32 9.74 -45.37
N THR A 43 25.42 8.92 -45.93
CA THR A 43 25.79 7.76 -46.74
C THR A 43 25.77 8.03 -48.25
N ASN A 44 25.14 9.14 -48.67
CA ASN A 44 24.77 9.42 -50.06
C ASN A 44 23.82 8.39 -50.70
N GLU A 45 23.20 7.50 -49.91
CA GLU A 45 22.17 6.59 -50.40
C GLU A 45 20.99 7.36 -50.97
N LYS A 46 20.53 6.96 -52.16
CA LYS A 46 19.40 7.60 -52.84
C LYS A 46 18.15 6.75 -52.65
N ILE A 47 17.10 7.38 -52.12
CA ILE A 47 15.86 6.69 -51.76
C ILE A 47 14.69 7.30 -52.52
N LEU A 48 14.04 6.49 -53.35
CA LEU A 48 12.84 6.87 -54.11
C LEU A 48 11.60 6.45 -53.32
N ALA A 49 10.88 7.41 -52.75
CA ALA A 49 9.63 7.16 -52.04
C ALA A 49 8.42 7.52 -52.90
N ILE A 50 7.49 6.57 -53.06
CA ILE A 50 6.29 6.72 -53.88
C ILE A 50 5.07 6.79 -52.97
N ARG A 51 4.27 7.85 -53.12
CA ARG A 51 3.05 8.06 -52.35
C ARG A 51 2.00 7.04 -52.78
N GLY A 52 1.23 6.53 -51.81
CA GLY A 52 0.02 5.77 -52.08
C GLY A 52 -1.21 6.66 -52.28
N THR A 53 -2.37 6.02 -52.37
CA THR A 53 -3.68 6.67 -52.28
C THR A 53 -4.09 6.86 -50.82
N ASP A 54 -4.62 8.04 -50.48
CA ASP A 54 -5.20 8.33 -49.17
C ASP A 54 -6.55 7.62 -49.05
N ALA A 55 -6.55 6.37 -48.60
CA ALA A 55 -7.76 5.70 -48.14
C ALA A 55 -7.97 6.07 -46.67
N GLU A 56 -8.72 7.14 -46.40
CA GLU A 56 -9.15 7.47 -45.04
C GLU A 56 -10.05 6.35 -44.50
N VAL A 57 -9.54 5.63 -43.50
CA VAL A 57 -10.26 4.93 -42.42
C VAL A 57 -11.65 4.40 -42.80
N SER A 58 -11.70 3.32 -43.58
CA SER A 58 -12.88 2.47 -43.68
C SER A 58 -12.44 1.01 -43.86
N PHE A 59 -13.16 0.08 -43.22
CA PHE A 59 -12.99 -1.37 -43.46
C PHE A 59 -13.27 -1.76 -44.94
N ASN A 60 -13.83 -0.83 -45.75
CA ASN A 60 -13.99 -0.95 -47.21
C ASN A 60 -12.79 -0.43 -48.03
N GLY A 61 -11.74 0.09 -47.39
CA GLY A 61 -10.57 0.68 -48.07
C GLY A 61 -9.76 -0.33 -48.89
N LEU A 62 -9.79 -1.62 -48.52
CA LEU A 62 -9.17 -2.68 -49.32
C LEU A 62 -9.86 -2.84 -50.67
N ASP A 63 -11.21 -2.79 -50.70
CA ASP A 63 -11.96 -2.86 -51.95
C ASP A 63 -11.72 -1.60 -52.79
N ASP A 64 -11.59 -0.43 -52.17
CA ASP A 64 -11.25 0.83 -52.85
C ASP A 64 -9.86 0.78 -53.46
N ILE A 65 -8.85 0.30 -52.71
CA ILE A 65 -7.48 0.09 -53.21
C ILE A 65 -7.45 -0.95 -54.32
N LEU A 66 -8.17 -2.06 -54.16
CA LEU A 66 -8.27 -3.10 -55.19
C LEU A 66 -8.96 -2.56 -56.44
N ASN A 67 -9.99 -1.73 -56.30
CA ASN A 67 -10.64 -1.05 -57.40
C ASN A 67 -9.72 -0.03 -58.07
N ASP A 68 -8.95 0.75 -57.32
CA ASP A 68 -7.95 1.69 -57.86
C ASP A 68 -6.88 0.96 -58.67
N ILE A 69 -6.37 -0.17 -58.15
CA ILE A 69 -5.40 -1.02 -58.85
C ILE A 69 -6.04 -1.65 -60.09
N LEU A 70 -7.29 -2.12 -59.98
CA LEU A 70 -8.01 -2.73 -61.11
C LEU A 70 -8.35 -1.70 -62.20
N LEU A 71 -8.77 -0.49 -61.82
CA LEU A 71 -9.01 0.62 -62.74
C LEU A 71 -7.70 1.07 -63.40
N GLY A 72 -6.60 1.15 -62.66
CA GLY A 72 -5.26 1.47 -63.17
C GLY A 72 -4.66 0.39 -64.09
N THR A 73 -5.15 -0.85 -64.01
CA THR A 73 -4.70 -1.97 -64.84
C THR A 73 -5.59 -2.23 -66.06
N LEU A 74 -6.86 -1.80 -66.04
CA LEU A 74 -7.80 -1.89 -67.17
C LEU A 74 -7.76 -0.68 -68.11
N GLY A 75 -7.38 0.50 -67.64
CA GLY A 75 -7.03 1.66 -68.47
C GLY A 75 -5.53 1.69 -68.80
N ASP A 76 -5.12 2.41 -69.85
CA ASP A 76 -3.70 2.67 -70.12
C ASP A 76 -3.02 3.17 -68.84
N ASN A 77 -2.08 2.37 -68.30
CA ASN A 77 -1.53 2.44 -66.93
C ASN A 77 -0.65 3.68 -66.71
N TRP A 78 -1.29 4.84 -66.64
CA TRP A 78 -0.66 6.17 -66.65
C TRP A 78 0.22 6.45 -65.43
N GLN A 79 -0.11 5.97 -64.21
CA GLN A 79 0.75 6.13 -63.03
C GLN A 79 2.07 5.34 -63.13
N THR A 80 2.05 4.14 -63.70
CA THR A 80 3.29 3.37 -63.94
C THR A 80 4.15 4.03 -65.01
N ASN A 81 3.51 4.56 -66.05
CA ASN A 81 4.18 5.36 -67.08
C ASN A 81 4.77 6.66 -66.49
N ASP A 82 4.06 7.33 -65.58
CA ASP A 82 4.51 8.55 -64.93
C ASP A 82 5.69 8.31 -63.98
N LEU A 83 5.72 7.16 -63.28
CA LEU A 83 6.87 6.73 -62.48
C LEU A 83 8.09 6.45 -63.36
N GLN A 84 7.92 5.73 -64.47
CA GLN A 84 9.03 5.47 -65.39
C GLN A 84 9.54 6.76 -66.05
N LYS A 85 8.64 7.68 -66.43
CA LYS A 85 9.02 9.01 -66.92
C LYS A 85 9.76 9.80 -65.86
N PHE A 86 9.28 9.78 -64.61
CA PHE A 86 9.96 10.46 -63.50
C PHE A 86 11.39 9.96 -63.31
N TYR A 87 11.60 8.64 -63.36
CA TYR A 87 12.94 8.07 -63.33
C TYR A 87 13.80 8.50 -64.52
N ASN A 88 13.28 8.39 -65.75
CA ASN A 88 14.01 8.77 -66.95
C ASN A 88 14.40 10.26 -66.92
N ASP A 89 13.49 11.14 -66.51
CA ASP A 89 13.76 12.58 -66.38
C ASP A 89 14.89 12.84 -65.38
N MET A 90 14.93 12.12 -64.25
CA MET A 90 16.03 12.24 -63.29
C MET A 90 17.38 11.81 -63.86
N VAL A 91 17.40 10.79 -64.72
CA VAL A 91 18.63 10.34 -65.41
C VAL A 91 19.05 11.34 -66.51
N GLU A 92 18.09 11.80 -67.32
CA GLU A 92 18.34 12.75 -68.42
C GLU A 92 18.80 14.12 -67.92
N THR A 93 18.27 14.56 -66.77
CA THR A 93 18.66 15.84 -66.15
C THR A 93 19.91 15.73 -65.26
N GLY A 94 20.46 14.54 -65.08
CA GLY A 94 21.68 14.30 -64.30
C GLY A 94 21.51 14.29 -62.78
N ILE A 95 20.27 14.29 -62.28
CA ILE A 95 19.96 14.10 -60.85
C ILE A 95 20.36 12.68 -60.41
N LEU A 96 20.16 11.71 -61.30
CA LEU A 96 20.63 10.33 -61.18
C LEU A 96 21.69 10.02 -62.23
N SER A 97 22.78 9.38 -61.81
CA SER A 97 23.71 8.72 -62.73
C SER A 97 23.11 7.39 -63.21
N PRO A 98 23.35 6.97 -64.46
CA PRO A 98 22.94 5.64 -64.96
C PRO A 98 23.49 4.44 -64.16
N SER A 99 24.55 4.67 -63.37
CA SER A 99 25.16 3.67 -62.48
C SER A 99 24.61 3.68 -61.07
N ASP A 100 23.80 4.69 -60.69
CA ASP A 100 23.25 4.78 -59.35
C ASP A 100 22.35 3.59 -59.06
N LYS A 101 22.37 3.15 -57.80
CA LYS A 101 21.43 2.19 -57.27
C LYS A 101 20.47 2.90 -56.31
N LEU A 102 19.20 2.57 -56.41
CA LEU A 102 18.15 3.18 -55.59
C LEU A 102 17.64 2.21 -54.55
N THR A 103 17.40 2.71 -53.35
CA THR A 103 16.44 2.08 -52.44
C THR A 103 15.05 2.63 -52.75
N VAL A 104 14.05 1.78 -52.88
CA VAL A 104 12.69 2.21 -53.25
C VAL A 104 11.74 1.91 -52.10
N THR A 105 10.79 2.80 -51.86
CA THR A 105 9.80 2.59 -50.81
C THR A 105 8.44 3.14 -51.17
N GLY A 106 7.39 2.54 -50.63
CA GLY A 106 6.04 2.98 -50.85
C GLY A 106 5.04 2.27 -49.95
N HIS A 107 3.91 2.92 -49.75
CA HIS A 107 2.78 2.40 -48.97
C HIS A 107 1.58 2.13 -49.87
N SER A 108 0.81 1.07 -49.61
CA SER A 108 -0.44 0.80 -50.34
C SER A 108 -0.18 0.77 -51.86
N LEU A 109 -0.94 1.51 -52.68
CA LEU A 109 -0.69 1.68 -54.12
C LEU A 109 0.75 2.13 -54.46
N GLY A 110 1.35 3.00 -53.66
CA GLY A 110 2.74 3.44 -53.87
C GLY A 110 3.74 2.30 -53.65
N GLY A 111 3.43 1.39 -52.73
CA GLY A 111 4.19 0.16 -52.52
C GLY A 111 4.05 -0.81 -53.70
N TYR A 112 2.83 -0.99 -54.22
CA TYR A 112 2.60 -1.75 -55.45
C TYR A 112 3.40 -1.21 -56.64
N LEU A 113 3.41 0.12 -56.83
CA LEU A 113 4.21 0.77 -57.86
C LEU A 113 5.72 0.59 -57.62
N ALA A 114 6.18 0.63 -56.37
CA ALA A 114 7.56 0.34 -56.00
C ALA A 114 7.98 -1.10 -56.36
N GLN A 115 7.11 -2.08 -56.09
CA GLN A 115 7.34 -3.48 -56.44
C GLN A 115 7.44 -3.66 -57.97
N LEU A 116 6.50 -3.09 -58.72
CA LEU A 116 6.53 -3.09 -60.19
C LEU A 116 7.82 -2.46 -60.74
N PHE A 117 8.17 -1.27 -60.25
CA PHE A 117 9.37 -0.56 -60.66
C PHE A 117 10.64 -1.35 -60.38
N THR A 118 10.67 -2.09 -59.26
CA THR A 118 11.80 -2.95 -58.89
C THR A 118 11.97 -4.13 -59.84
N ILE A 119 10.87 -4.79 -60.21
CA ILE A 119 10.92 -5.91 -61.16
C ILE A 119 11.36 -5.43 -62.54
N ALA A 120 10.91 -4.25 -62.96
CA ALA A 120 11.28 -3.65 -64.23
C ALA A 120 12.73 -3.15 -64.29
N ASN A 121 13.30 -2.76 -63.15
CA ASN A 121 14.60 -2.10 -63.06
C ASN A 121 15.51 -2.78 -62.03
N GLU A 122 15.50 -4.12 -61.95
CA GLU A 122 16.17 -4.86 -60.89
C GLU A 122 17.69 -4.59 -60.83
N ASP A 123 18.32 -4.30 -61.97
CA ASP A 123 19.72 -3.89 -62.06
C ASP A 123 19.97 -2.47 -61.55
N LYS A 124 18.95 -1.67 -61.26
CA LYS A 124 19.05 -0.31 -60.69
C LYS A 124 18.65 -0.27 -59.22
N ILE A 125 18.08 -1.35 -58.67
CA ILE A 125 17.61 -1.36 -57.28
C ILE A 125 18.66 -1.98 -56.35
N SER A 126 18.92 -1.29 -55.24
CA SER A 126 19.60 -1.83 -54.06
C SER A 126 18.65 -2.74 -53.29
N HIS A 127 17.56 -2.16 -52.79
CA HIS A 127 16.47 -2.88 -52.11
C HIS A 127 15.16 -2.09 -52.19
N THR A 128 14.04 -2.74 -51.95
CA THR A 128 12.71 -2.16 -51.97
C THR A 128 11.96 -2.58 -50.71
N TYR A 129 11.57 -1.57 -49.92
CA TYR A 129 10.80 -1.76 -48.69
C TYR A 129 9.40 -1.19 -48.89
N THR A 130 8.40 -2.06 -48.88
CA THR A 130 7.00 -1.65 -49.01
C THR A 130 6.22 -1.89 -47.74
N TYR A 131 5.13 -1.15 -47.58
CA TYR A 131 4.34 -1.13 -46.35
C TYR A 131 2.87 -1.30 -46.70
N ASN A 132 2.22 -2.32 -46.14
CA ASN A 132 0.84 -2.68 -46.45
C ASN A 132 0.58 -2.67 -47.97
N ALA A 133 1.55 -3.13 -48.77
CA ALA A 133 1.42 -3.06 -50.21
C ALA A 133 0.64 -4.29 -50.73
N PRO A 134 -0.24 -4.12 -51.71
CA PRO A 134 -0.79 -5.26 -52.40
C PRO A 134 0.28 -5.89 -53.29
N GLY A 135 0.24 -7.23 -53.37
CA GLY A 135 1.02 -7.98 -54.35
C GLY A 135 0.53 -7.77 -55.78
N LEU A 136 1.12 -8.49 -56.73
CA LEU A 136 0.79 -8.31 -58.14
C LEU A 136 -0.43 -9.17 -58.53
N LEU A 137 -1.59 -8.55 -58.68
CA LEU A 137 -2.86 -9.20 -59.07
C LEU A 137 -2.85 -9.65 -60.54
N GLY A 138 -2.53 -10.92 -60.82
CA GLY A 138 -2.79 -11.55 -62.14
C GLY A 138 -2.02 -10.99 -63.36
N LEU A 139 -1.14 -10.00 -63.18
CA LEU A 139 -0.48 -9.23 -64.23
C LEU A 139 0.69 -9.92 -64.94
N LYS A 140 0.81 -11.25 -64.86
CA LYS A 140 1.88 -12.00 -65.53
C LYS A 140 2.00 -11.68 -67.03
N GLY A 141 0.87 -11.45 -67.71
CA GLY A 141 0.85 -11.08 -69.14
C GLY A 141 1.19 -9.61 -69.40
N THR A 142 0.74 -8.70 -68.54
CA THR A 142 0.95 -7.25 -68.70
C THR A 142 2.40 -6.85 -68.43
N LEU A 143 3.07 -7.50 -67.47
CA LEU A 143 4.49 -7.28 -67.15
C LEU A 143 5.42 -7.69 -68.29
N LEU A 144 5.14 -8.80 -68.97
CA LEU A 144 5.89 -9.23 -70.14
C LEU A 144 5.76 -8.22 -71.30
N ASN A 145 4.57 -7.65 -71.49
CA ASN A 145 4.30 -6.66 -72.53
C ASN A 145 4.89 -5.28 -72.22
N LEU A 146 4.95 -4.87 -70.94
CA LEU A 146 5.49 -3.56 -70.54
C LEU A 146 7.01 -3.56 -70.36
N PHE A 147 7.58 -4.63 -69.80
CA PHE A 147 8.96 -4.64 -69.31
C PHE A 147 9.80 -5.80 -69.84
N GLY A 148 9.24 -6.69 -70.67
CA GLY A 148 9.99 -7.77 -71.32
C GLY A 148 10.54 -8.85 -70.36
N THR A 149 10.09 -8.88 -69.10
CA THR A 149 10.49 -9.89 -68.11
C THR A 149 9.33 -10.80 -67.72
N SER A 150 9.63 -12.09 -67.57
CA SER A 150 8.70 -13.10 -67.04
C SER A 150 9.01 -13.48 -65.59
N ASN A 151 10.14 -13.02 -65.03
CA ASN A 151 10.47 -13.23 -63.63
C ASN A 151 9.79 -12.17 -62.77
N ILE A 152 8.85 -12.60 -61.94
CA ILE A 152 8.00 -11.72 -61.12
C ILE A 152 8.38 -11.75 -59.64
N LYS A 153 9.41 -12.52 -59.25
CA LYS A 153 9.92 -12.54 -57.88
C LYS A 153 11.30 -11.90 -57.82
N SER A 154 11.52 -11.06 -56.82
CA SER A 154 12.83 -10.49 -56.51
C SER A 154 13.13 -10.66 -55.02
N ASN A 155 14.36 -11.06 -54.70
CA ASN A 155 14.86 -11.11 -53.33
C ASN A 155 15.22 -9.71 -52.78
N LYS A 156 15.09 -8.66 -53.60
CA LYS A 156 15.30 -7.26 -53.21
C LYS A 156 14.03 -6.58 -52.71
N ILE A 157 12.92 -7.30 -52.64
CA ILE A 157 11.64 -6.75 -52.20
C ILE A 157 11.33 -7.34 -50.83
N THR A 158 11.10 -6.48 -49.85
CA THR A 158 10.55 -6.82 -48.54
C THR A 158 9.29 -6.00 -48.31
N ASP A 159 8.19 -6.68 -48.01
CA ASP A 159 6.90 -6.07 -47.75
C ASP A 159 6.51 -6.25 -46.28
N ILE A 160 6.31 -5.14 -45.58
CA ILE A 160 5.94 -5.11 -44.16
C ILE A 160 4.41 -4.98 -44.07
N LEU A 161 3.75 -6.01 -43.55
CA LEU A 161 2.30 -6.13 -43.55
C LEU A 161 1.72 -6.17 -42.12
N ALA A 162 0.68 -5.36 -41.89
CA ALA A 162 -0.14 -5.39 -40.68
C ALA A 162 -1.05 -6.62 -40.64
N LYS A 163 -0.94 -7.49 -39.63
CA LYS A 163 -1.58 -8.82 -39.67
C LYS A 163 -2.91 -8.98 -38.94
N ASP A 164 -3.28 -8.07 -38.03
CA ASP A 164 -4.37 -8.28 -37.05
C ASP A 164 -5.73 -7.72 -37.51
N GLY A 165 -5.78 -6.93 -38.59
CA GLY A 165 -7.05 -6.36 -39.10
C GLY A 165 -7.26 -6.53 -40.60
N ILE A 166 -6.22 -6.92 -41.35
CA ILE A 166 -6.25 -7.01 -42.81
C ILE A 166 -5.82 -8.41 -43.22
N ASN A 167 -6.69 -9.10 -43.95
CA ASN A 167 -6.35 -10.42 -44.50
C ASN A 167 -5.67 -10.28 -45.87
N PHE A 168 -4.39 -9.94 -45.86
CA PHE A 168 -3.58 -9.76 -47.08
C PHE A 168 -3.46 -11.03 -47.93
N THR A 169 -3.59 -12.22 -47.33
CA THR A 169 -3.31 -13.50 -48.03
C THR A 169 -4.38 -13.92 -49.04
N ASN A 170 -5.63 -13.47 -48.89
CA ASN A 170 -6.73 -13.87 -49.78
C ASN A 170 -7.14 -12.77 -50.79
N ALA A 171 -6.74 -11.52 -50.57
CA ALA A 171 -7.30 -10.37 -51.29
C ALA A 171 -6.32 -9.69 -52.27
N MET A 172 -4.99 -9.81 -52.11
CA MET A 172 -4.04 -8.84 -52.70
C MET A 172 -3.05 -9.35 -53.75
N GLY A 173 -3.27 -10.52 -54.36
CA GLY A 173 -2.49 -10.97 -55.52
C GLY A 173 -1.23 -11.79 -55.21
N LEU A 174 -0.33 -11.93 -56.20
CA LEU A 174 0.89 -12.73 -56.07
C LEU A 174 1.94 -11.98 -55.25
N ASN A 175 2.39 -12.59 -54.15
CA ASN A 175 3.61 -12.19 -53.46
C ASN A 175 4.82 -12.24 -54.41
N VAL A 176 5.61 -11.17 -54.42
CA VAL A 176 6.79 -10.98 -55.29
C VAL A 176 8.11 -10.85 -54.54
N GLY A 177 8.10 -10.94 -53.22
CA GLY A 177 9.25 -10.70 -52.34
C GLY A 177 9.11 -11.38 -50.97
N GLU A 178 9.93 -10.98 -50.02
CA GLU A 178 9.80 -11.40 -48.63
C GLU A 178 8.65 -10.66 -47.95
N GLU A 179 7.81 -11.36 -47.19
CA GLU A 179 6.77 -10.74 -46.35
C GLU A 179 7.20 -10.79 -44.89
N ILE A 180 7.23 -9.63 -44.24
CA ILE A 180 7.40 -9.51 -42.78
C ILE A 180 6.06 -9.08 -42.20
N LYS A 181 5.49 -9.92 -41.34
CA LYS A 181 4.18 -9.65 -40.71
C LYS A 181 4.39 -9.12 -39.31
N VAL A 182 3.99 -7.88 -39.09
CA VAL A 182 4.04 -7.21 -37.78
C VAL A 182 2.64 -7.03 -37.21
N SER A 183 2.55 -6.73 -35.92
CA SER A 183 1.27 -6.38 -35.29
C SER A 183 0.67 -5.16 -36.00
N GLY A 184 -0.64 -5.14 -36.19
CA GLY A 184 -1.32 -4.00 -36.80
C GLY A 184 -2.70 -4.33 -37.32
N ASN A 185 -3.67 -3.45 -37.07
CA ASN A 185 -5.07 -3.64 -37.44
C ASN A 185 -5.60 -2.60 -38.43
N SER A 186 -4.71 -1.82 -39.04
CA SER A 186 -5.05 -0.67 -39.88
C SER A 186 -4.21 -0.66 -41.14
N HIS A 187 -4.79 -0.14 -42.22
CA HIS A 187 -4.08 0.09 -43.49
C HIS A 187 -3.39 1.45 -43.51
N ALA A 188 -3.55 2.28 -42.47
CA ALA A 188 -2.94 3.60 -42.45
C ALA A 188 -1.43 3.52 -42.22
N ILE A 189 -0.66 4.24 -43.05
CA ILE A 189 0.81 4.30 -42.92
C ILE A 189 1.25 4.95 -41.61
N LYS A 190 0.46 5.89 -41.07
CA LYS A 190 0.75 6.54 -39.79
C LYS A 190 0.75 5.52 -38.65
N ASP A 191 -0.30 4.71 -38.55
CA ASP A 191 -0.44 3.67 -37.52
C ASP A 191 0.70 2.66 -37.60
N LEU A 192 1.01 2.17 -38.80
CA LEU A 192 2.11 1.23 -39.00
C LEU A 192 3.48 1.85 -38.64
N THR A 193 3.69 3.13 -38.96
CA THR A 193 4.93 3.84 -38.58
C THR A 193 5.08 3.90 -37.06
N GLN A 194 4.02 4.26 -36.33
CA GLN A 194 4.01 4.29 -34.87
C GLN A 194 4.33 2.92 -34.27
N ILE A 195 3.72 1.86 -34.81
CA ILE A 195 3.98 0.49 -34.36
C ILE A 195 5.44 0.11 -34.60
N LEU A 196 6.00 0.41 -35.77
CA LEU A 196 7.39 0.08 -36.08
C LEU A 196 8.40 0.84 -35.18
N TYR A 197 8.10 2.08 -34.80
CA TYR A 197 8.88 2.81 -33.79
C TYR A 197 8.86 2.11 -32.42
N PHE A 198 7.72 1.51 -32.04
CA PHE A 198 7.66 0.69 -30.81
C PHE A 198 8.50 -0.58 -30.93
N TYR A 199 8.42 -1.29 -32.07
CA TYR A 199 9.21 -2.49 -32.32
C TYR A 199 10.70 -2.20 -32.19
N ASP A 200 11.18 -1.15 -32.86
CA ASP A 200 12.59 -0.77 -32.84
C ASP A 200 13.06 -0.44 -31.42
N MET A 201 12.32 0.41 -30.70
CA MET A 201 12.61 0.75 -29.30
C MET A 201 12.63 -0.48 -28.41
N ALA A 202 11.61 -1.34 -28.48
CA ALA A 202 11.54 -2.53 -27.63
C ALA A 202 12.68 -3.52 -27.91
N ILE A 203 13.05 -3.69 -29.19
CA ILE A 203 14.17 -4.55 -29.61
C ILE A 203 15.50 -3.99 -29.14
N SER A 204 15.71 -2.67 -29.28
CA SER A 204 16.91 -1.99 -28.78
C SER A 204 17.07 -2.12 -27.26
N SER A 205 15.95 -2.28 -26.54
CA SER A 205 15.86 -2.49 -25.09
C SER A 205 15.83 -3.97 -24.67
N GLY A 206 16.19 -4.88 -25.57
CA GLY A 206 16.43 -6.30 -25.26
C GLY A 206 15.24 -7.25 -25.47
N VAL A 207 14.11 -6.77 -25.99
CA VAL A 207 12.94 -7.62 -26.32
C VAL A 207 13.14 -8.27 -27.68
N ASN A 208 12.78 -9.54 -27.85
CA ASN A 208 12.76 -10.14 -29.20
C ASN A 208 11.48 -9.79 -29.97
N GLU A 209 11.57 -9.76 -31.30
CA GLU A 209 10.46 -9.38 -32.19
C GLU A 209 9.17 -10.18 -31.96
N ASN A 210 9.28 -11.49 -31.69
CA ASN A 210 8.12 -12.33 -31.43
C ASN A 210 7.41 -11.94 -30.12
N ALA A 211 8.15 -11.56 -29.08
CA ALA A 211 7.56 -11.08 -27.82
C ALA A 211 6.84 -9.72 -28.01
N VAL A 212 7.41 -8.79 -28.80
CA VAL A 212 6.72 -7.53 -29.18
C VAL A 212 5.40 -7.85 -29.90
N THR A 213 5.46 -8.79 -30.83
CA THR A 213 4.28 -9.22 -31.61
C THR A 213 3.21 -9.85 -30.72
N GLN A 214 3.59 -10.77 -29.84
CA GLN A 214 2.68 -11.41 -28.89
C GLN A 214 2.06 -10.41 -27.90
N TYR A 215 2.81 -9.38 -27.51
CA TYR A 215 2.33 -8.31 -26.64
C TYR A 215 1.26 -7.47 -27.35
N LEU A 216 1.62 -6.80 -28.44
CA LEU A 216 0.73 -5.87 -29.14
C LEU A 216 -0.50 -6.58 -29.72
N SER A 217 -0.28 -7.68 -30.46
CA SER A 217 -1.36 -8.48 -31.03
C SER A 217 -2.21 -9.15 -29.94
N GLY A 218 -1.58 -9.54 -28.83
CA GLY A 218 -2.27 -10.21 -27.72
C GLY A 218 -3.30 -9.30 -27.06
N PHE A 219 -2.91 -8.07 -26.73
CA PHE A 219 -3.84 -7.07 -26.17
C PHE A 219 -4.94 -6.66 -27.16
N TYR A 220 -4.62 -6.54 -28.44
CA TYR A 220 -5.63 -6.22 -29.46
C TYR A 220 -6.67 -7.34 -29.63
N ASN A 221 -6.23 -8.60 -29.68
CA ASN A 221 -7.11 -9.74 -29.96
C ASN A 221 -7.82 -10.31 -28.73
N THR A 222 -7.42 -9.91 -27.50
CA THR A 222 -7.97 -10.44 -26.25
C THR A 222 -8.75 -9.35 -25.51
N PRO A 223 -10.03 -9.59 -25.15
CA PRO A 223 -10.75 -8.70 -24.25
C PRO A 223 -9.98 -8.50 -22.96
N ASN A 224 -9.70 -7.24 -22.61
CA ASN A 224 -8.93 -6.90 -21.43
C ASN A 224 -9.32 -5.49 -20.90
N PHE A 225 -8.84 -5.18 -19.70
CA PHE A 225 -9.14 -3.94 -18.98
C PHE A 225 -7.91 -3.04 -18.81
N ILE A 226 -6.75 -3.45 -19.32
CA ILE A 226 -5.48 -2.75 -19.18
C ILE A 226 -5.24 -1.80 -20.35
N LEU A 227 -5.18 -2.33 -21.58
CA LEU A 227 -4.89 -1.60 -22.81
C LEU A 227 -6.01 -1.81 -23.83
N LYS A 228 -6.52 -0.72 -24.41
CA LYS A 228 -7.67 -0.75 -25.34
C LYS A 228 -7.38 0.05 -26.61
N GLY A 229 -8.11 -0.25 -27.67
CA GLY A 229 -8.04 0.50 -28.92
C GLY A 229 -7.32 -0.26 -30.02
N SER A 230 -6.83 0.49 -31.02
CA SER A 230 -6.06 -0.08 -32.12
C SER A 230 -4.69 -0.56 -31.63
N VAL A 231 -4.00 -1.37 -32.45
CA VAL A 231 -2.62 -1.80 -32.15
C VAL A 231 -1.69 -0.58 -32.00
N ALA A 232 -1.88 0.48 -32.78
CA ALA A 232 -1.11 1.72 -32.66
C ALA A 232 -1.43 2.48 -31.36
N SER A 233 -2.69 2.50 -30.92
CA SER A 233 -3.07 3.05 -29.62
C SER A 233 -2.43 2.27 -28.47
N ILE A 234 -2.46 0.93 -28.52
CA ILE A 234 -1.80 0.07 -27.52
C ILE A 234 -0.31 0.40 -27.44
N ALA A 235 0.39 0.46 -28.58
CA ALA A 235 1.81 0.82 -28.61
C ALA A 235 2.08 2.22 -28.04
N SER A 236 1.23 3.20 -28.37
CA SER A 236 1.33 4.59 -27.91
C SER A 236 1.08 4.73 -26.41
N ASP A 237 0.08 4.01 -25.88
CA ASP A 237 -0.23 3.99 -24.46
C ASP A 237 0.93 3.33 -23.67
N THR A 238 1.45 2.21 -24.16
CA THR A 238 2.58 1.52 -23.53
C THR A 238 3.82 2.41 -23.47
N ILE A 239 4.22 3.06 -24.58
CA ILE A 239 5.42 3.91 -24.57
C ILE A 239 5.24 5.16 -23.70
N SER A 240 4.02 5.70 -23.62
CA SER A 240 3.72 6.83 -22.75
C SER A 240 3.87 6.45 -21.28
N GLN A 241 3.43 5.26 -20.88
CA GLN A 241 3.65 4.74 -19.52
C GLN A 241 5.12 4.40 -19.27
N ILE A 242 5.86 3.89 -20.26
CA ILE A 242 7.31 3.70 -20.18
C ILE A 242 8.01 5.04 -19.89
N GLU A 243 7.62 6.11 -20.59
CA GLU A 243 8.21 7.43 -20.40
C GLU A 243 7.91 8.06 -19.04
N GLN A 244 6.77 7.76 -18.42
CA GLN A 244 6.51 8.20 -17.03
C GLN A 244 7.54 7.62 -16.04
N ILE A 245 8.12 6.47 -16.35
CA ILE A 245 9.13 5.80 -15.51
C ILE A 245 10.54 6.24 -15.91
N VAL A 246 10.83 6.32 -17.21
CA VAL A 246 12.17 6.64 -17.75
C VAL A 246 12.46 8.13 -17.67
N GLY A 247 11.51 8.99 -18.06
CA GLY A 247 11.56 10.44 -17.91
C GLY A 247 12.67 11.13 -18.69
N LYS A 248 12.98 10.68 -19.92
CA LYS A 248 14.09 11.20 -20.73
C LYS A 248 13.69 11.80 -22.08
N ALA A 249 12.39 11.89 -22.37
CA ALA A 249 11.88 12.39 -23.64
C ALA A 249 11.55 13.90 -23.65
N ASN A 250 11.78 14.63 -22.54
CA ASN A 250 11.77 16.09 -22.45
C ASN A 250 10.52 16.78 -23.07
N GLY A 251 9.31 16.30 -22.78
CA GLY A 251 8.06 16.92 -23.25
C GLY A 251 7.57 16.47 -24.63
N ALA A 252 8.15 15.39 -25.18
CA ALA A 252 7.59 14.65 -26.31
C ALA A 252 6.16 14.16 -26.01
N ASN A 253 5.25 14.30 -26.97
CA ASN A 253 3.81 14.03 -26.76
C ASN A 253 3.28 12.85 -27.57
N ASP A 254 4.08 12.29 -28.47
CA ASP A 254 3.73 11.08 -29.20
C ASP A 254 4.88 10.07 -29.23
N ILE A 255 4.52 8.84 -29.60
CA ILE A 255 5.45 7.70 -29.69
C ILE A 255 6.67 7.96 -30.57
N ILE A 256 6.53 8.68 -31.69
CA ILE A 256 7.64 8.94 -32.61
C ILE A 256 8.61 9.93 -31.94
N GLU A 257 8.09 10.99 -31.35
CA GLU A 257 8.90 11.96 -30.59
C GLU A 257 9.63 11.30 -29.41
N ILE A 258 8.94 10.45 -28.65
CA ILE A 258 9.54 9.74 -27.49
C ILE A 258 10.66 8.81 -27.95
N CYS A 259 10.41 7.96 -28.94
CA CYS A 259 11.44 7.04 -29.45
C CYS A 259 12.64 7.78 -30.03
N ASN A 260 12.41 8.84 -30.82
CA ASN A 260 13.51 9.67 -31.34
C ASN A 260 14.30 10.34 -30.21
N ALA A 261 13.63 10.81 -29.15
CA ALA A 261 14.32 11.40 -28.00
C ALA A 261 15.17 10.36 -27.26
N TYR A 262 14.71 9.11 -27.13
CA TYR A 262 15.50 8.03 -26.55
C TYR A 262 16.74 7.70 -27.38
N GLU A 263 16.58 7.62 -28.70
CA GLU A 263 17.69 7.39 -29.63
C GLU A 263 18.72 8.52 -29.53
N ASN A 264 18.29 9.77 -29.73
CA ASN A 264 19.15 10.96 -29.73
C ASN A 264 19.88 11.18 -28.38
N ASN A 265 19.25 10.78 -27.27
CA ASN A 265 19.84 10.90 -25.94
C ASN A 265 20.55 9.61 -25.48
N ASN A 266 20.66 8.59 -26.33
CA ASN A 266 21.28 7.29 -26.04
C ASN A 266 20.76 6.67 -24.73
N VAL A 267 19.44 6.73 -24.54
CA VAL A 267 18.75 6.20 -23.34
C VAL A 267 18.80 4.67 -23.39
N LYS A 268 19.23 4.05 -22.29
CA LYS A 268 19.37 2.59 -22.18
C LYS A 268 18.60 2.04 -21.00
N PHE A 269 17.80 1.02 -21.26
CA PHE A 269 17.08 0.24 -20.26
C PHE A 269 16.82 -1.17 -20.79
N ASN A 270 16.50 -2.10 -19.89
CA ASN A 270 16.03 -3.43 -20.26
C ASN A 270 14.50 -3.46 -20.12
N LEU A 271 13.82 -3.91 -21.16
CA LEU A 271 12.36 -4.03 -21.19
C LEU A 271 11.95 -5.50 -21.20
N ASN A 272 11.00 -5.87 -20.33
CA ASN A 272 10.30 -7.15 -20.39
C ASN A 272 8.82 -6.90 -20.61
N LEU A 273 8.27 -7.41 -21.71
CA LEU A 273 6.84 -7.29 -22.03
C LEU A 273 6.06 -8.48 -21.46
N ILE A 274 4.88 -8.21 -20.89
CA ILE A 274 3.96 -9.20 -20.33
C ILE A 274 2.69 -9.18 -21.19
N SER A 275 2.47 -10.23 -21.98
CA SER A 275 1.30 -10.33 -22.85
C SER A 275 0.13 -11.03 -22.13
N PRO A 276 -1.11 -10.92 -22.64
CA PRO A 276 -2.25 -11.66 -22.08
C PRO A 276 -2.05 -13.17 -21.98
N THR A 277 -1.21 -13.75 -22.85
CA THR A 277 -0.87 -15.18 -22.85
C THR A 277 0.28 -15.54 -21.91
N SER A 278 0.96 -14.56 -21.32
CA SER A 278 2.05 -14.79 -20.36
C SER A 278 1.55 -15.43 -19.07
N SER A 279 2.42 -16.25 -18.45
CA SER A 279 2.19 -16.77 -17.10
C SER A 279 2.52 -15.68 -16.09
N VAL A 280 1.52 -14.92 -15.62
CA VAL A 280 1.74 -13.81 -14.67
C VAL A 280 2.51 -14.25 -13.41
N THR A 281 2.25 -15.47 -12.94
CA THR A 281 2.96 -16.06 -11.79
C THR A 281 4.45 -16.29 -12.03
N SER A 282 4.96 -16.35 -13.27
CA SER A 282 6.41 -16.44 -13.51
C SER A 282 7.12 -15.11 -13.34
N PHE A 283 6.39 -13.99 -13.42
CA PHE A 283 6.93 -12.64 -13.25
C PHE A 283 6.77 -12.13 -11.81
N PHE A 284 5.68 -12.52 -11.16
CA PHE A 284 5.34 -12.06 -9.81
C PHE A 284 5.17 -13.24 -8.85
N SER A 285 6.25 -13.99 -8.63
CA SER A 285 6.30 -15.05 -7.62
C SER A 285 7.28 -14.72 -6.49
N GLY A 286 6.87 -14.97 -5.26
CA GLY A 286 7.71 -14.83 -4.07
C GLY A 286 7.49 -13.51 -3.32
N SER A 287 8.13 -13.39 -2.16
CA SER A 287 8.08 -12.19 -1.31
C SER A 287 9.06 -11.10 -1.73
N ASN A 288 10.10 -11.43 -2.50
CA ASN A 288 11.21 -10.52 -2.78
C ASN A 288 11.26 -10.16 -4.27
N LEU A 289 10.21 -9.48 -4.75
CA LEU A 289 10.25 -8.90 -6.08
C LEU A 289 11.35 -7.84 -6.16
N SER A 290 11.97 -7.72 -7.34
CA SER A 290 12.80 -6.54 -7.62
C SER A 290 11.90 -5.30 -7.66
N THR A 291 12.43 -4.13 -7.29
CA THR A 291 11.69 -2.86 -7.31
C THR A 291 11.00 -2.61 -8.66
N PRO A 292 11.63 -2.87 -9.83
CA PRO A 292 10.94 -2.81 -11.11
C PRO A 292 9.72 -3.73 -11.25
N ALA A 293 9.82 -4.98 -10.79
CA ALA A 293 8.74 -5.94 -10.90
C ALA A 293 7.60 -5.59 -9.93
N LEU A 294 7.93 -5.15 -8.72
CA LEU A 294 6.94 -4.66 -7.76
C LEU A 294 6.23 -3.42 -8.31
N TYR A 295 6.97 -2.46 -8.87
CA TYR A 295 6.40 -1.27 -9.48
C TYR A 295 5.41 -1.61 -10.61
N ALA A 296 5.80 -2.55 -11.48
CA ALA A 296 4.93 -3.02 -12.54
C ALA A 296 3.64 -3.65 -12.01
N LEU A 297 3.73 -4.41 -10.91
CA LEU A 297 2.58 -5.06 -10.30
C LEU A 297 1.65 -4.06 -9.60
N VAL A 298 2.21 -3.14 -8.81
CA VAL A 298 1.47 -2.12 -8.05
C VAL A 298 0.67 -1.23 -8.99
N ASN A 299 1.31 -0.79 -10.08
CA ASN A 299 0.70 0.08 -11.10
C ASN A 299 -0.04 -0.68 -12.21
N LEU A 300 -0.09 -2.02 -12.14
CA LEU A 300 -0.71 -2.88 -13.15
C LEU A 300 -0.19 -2.60 -14.58
N ASN A 301 1.12 -2.33 -14.69
CA ASN A 301 1.81 -2.13 -15.96
C ASN A 301 2.15 -3.50 -16.60
N PRO A 302 1.71 -3.77 -17.84
CA PRO A 302 2.00 -5.01 -18.56
C PRO A 302 3.43 -5.09 -19.11
N PHE A 303 4.38 -4.48 -18.42
CA PHE A 303 5.79 -4.50 -18.75
C PHE A 303 6.64 -4.17 -17.50
N ILE A 304 7.91 -4.58 -17.52
CA ILE A 304 8.89 -4.30 -16.47
C ILE A 304 10.07 -3.59 -17.12
N ILE A 305 10.50 -2.46 -16.54
CA ILE A 305 11.68 -1.71 -16.99
C ILE A 305 12.77 -1.83 -15.93
N SER A 306 13.97 -2.25 -16.33
CA SER A 306 15.10 -2.37 -15.40
C SER A 306 16.37 -1.74 -15.98
N GLY A 307 17.39 -1.59 -15.15
CA GLY A 307 18.65 -0.95 -15.55
C GLY A 307 18.59 0.59 -15.60
N ILE A 308 17.63 1.20 -14.92
CA ILE A 308 17.48 2.65 -14.81
C ILE A 308 17.38 3.10 -13.36
N ASN A 309 17.73 4.36 -13.11
CA ASN A 309 17.41 5.06 -11.88
C ASN A 309 16.16 5.91 -12.12
N SER A 310 15.05 5.55 -11.48
CA SER A 310 13.77 6.24 -11.58
C SER A 310 13.34 6.75 -10.21
N ASN A 311 12.83 7.99 -10.16
CA ASN A 311 12.25 8.54 -8.93
C ASN A 311 11.08 7.68 -8.43
N ALA A 312 10.29 7.13 -9.35
CA ALA A 312 9.17 6.26 -9.04
C ALA A 312 9.61 4.96 -8.32
N TYR A 313 10.81 4.46 -8.64
CA TYR A 313 11.40 3.30 -7.94
C TYR A 313 11.94 3.69 -6.58
N SER A 314 12.57 4.87 -6.45
CA SER A 314 13.05 5.36 -5.16
C SER A 314 11.91 5.64 -4.17
N GLU A 315 10.74 6.06 -4.66
CA GLU A 315 9.54 6.25 -3.86
C GLU A 315 8.97 4.90 -3.39
N LEU A 316 8.78 3.95 -4.31
CA LEU A 316 8.28 2.62 -3.99
C LEU A 316 9.19 1.87 -2.99
N GLU A 317 10.51 2.01 -3.10
CA GLU A 317 11.45 1.31 -2.22
C GLU A 317 11.32 1.74 -0.75
N ARG A 318 10.78 2.93 -0.47
CA ARG A 318 10.52 3.40 0.90
C ARG A 318 9.44 2.60 1.62
N TYR A 319 8.48 2.07 0.86
CA TYR A 319 7.32 1.33 1.36
C TYR A 319 7.42 -0.15 1.01
N LYS A 320 8.61 -0.66 0.72
CA LYS A 320 8.76 -2.01 0.19
C LYS A 320 8.25 -3.09 1.13
N ASP A 321 8.38 -2.86 2.44
CA ASP A 321 7.99 -3.80 3.48
C ASP A 321 6.47 -3.88 3.65
N GLU A 322 5.71 -2.87 3.22
CA GLU A 322 4.23 -2.88 3.16
C GLU A 322 3.69 -3.95 2.20
N TYR A 323 4.45 -4.27 1.16
CA TYR A 323 4.00 -5.17 0.10
C TYR A 323 4.27 -6.64 0.46
N SER A 324 3.43 -7.16 1.35
CA SER A 324 3.54 -8.54 1.84
C SER A 324 3.48 -9.58 0.71
N LYS A 325 3.93 -10.80 1.02
CA LYS A 325 3.80 -11.95 0.11
C LYS A 325 2.35 -12.20 -0.32
N ASN A 326 1.40 -11.97 0.58
CA ASN A 326 -0.03 -12.16 0.31
C ASN A 326 -0.57 -11.06 -0.60
N TYR A 327 -0.19 -9.80 -0.35
CA TYR A 327 -0.46 -8.68 -1.25
C TYR A 327 0.02 -9.01 -2.66
N VAL A 328 1.31 -9.35 -2.82
CA VAL A 328 1.92 -9.66 -4.12
C VAL A 328 1.18 -10.80 -4.82
N SER A 329 0.87 -11.89 -4.10
CA SER A 329 0.18 -13.03 -4.67
C SER A 329 -1.25 -12.70 -5.14
N ASP A 330 -1.97 -11.87 -4.39
CA ASP A 330 -3.36 -11.52 -4.72
C ASP A 330 -3.46 -10.41 -5.76
N LYS A 331 -2.57 -9.41 -5.69
CA LYS A 331 -2.44 -8.36 -6.71
C LYS A 331 -2.07 -8.98 -8.06
N ALA A 332 -1.24 -10.04 -8.08
CA ALA A 332 -0.95 -10.79 -9.30
C ALA A 332 -2.18 -11.51 -9.88
N LYS A 333 -3.12 -11.98 -9.05
CA LYS A 333 -4.40 -12.54 -9.52
C LYS A 333 -5.26 -11.45 -10.16
N MET A 334 -5.36 -10.28 -9.52
CA MET A 334 -6.04 -9.12 -10.10
C MET A 334 -5.44 -8.73 -11.45
N PHE A 335 -4.11 -8.63 -11.49
CA PHE A 335 -3.40 -8.26 -12.71
C PHE A 335 -3.67 -9.25 -13.86
N LYS A 336 -3.70 -10.56 -13.55
CA LYS A 336 -4.10 -11.58 -14.53
C LYS A 336 -5.57 -11.44 -14.94
N ALA A 337 -6.48 -11.17 -14.00
CA ALA A 337 -7.90 -11.00 -14.27
C ALA A 337 -8.19 -9.78 -15.16
N LEU A 338 -7.38 -8.73 -15.09
CA LEU A 338 -7.48 -7.56 -15.96
C LEU A 338 -6.93 -7.82 -17.37
N MET A 339 -5.98 -8.76 -17.53
CA MET A 339 -5.44 -9.18 -18.83
C MET A 339 -6.31 -10.21 -19.57
N ASP A 340 -7.37 -10.70 -18.95
CA ASP A 340 -8.28 -11.70 -19.50
C ASP A 340 -9.73 -11.22 -19.32
N THR A 341 -10.69 -12.02 -19.76
CA THR A 341 -12.11 -11.81 -19.44
C THR A 341 -12.34 -12.16 -17.96
N PRO A 342 -12.81 -11.21 -17.12
CA PRO A 342 -13.11 -11.47 -15.72
C PRO A 342 -14.08 -12.63 -15.58
N LYS A 343 -13.74 -13.56 -14.69
CA LYS A 343 -14.61 -14.70 -14.39
C LYS A 343 -15.70 -14.27 -13.43
N VAL A 344 -16.88 -14.87 -13.59
CA VAL A 344 -17.99 -14.75 -12.64
C VAL A 344 -17.49 -15.00 -11.22
N GLY A 345 -17.90 -14.15 -10.26
CA GLY A 345 -17.49 -14.26 -8.87
C GLY A 345 -16.16 -13.56 -8.53
N SER A 346 -15.55 -12.82 -9.46
CA SER A 346 -14.34 -12.03 -9.20
C SER A 346 -14.69 -10.60 -8.76
N TYR A 347 -14.24 -10.20 -7.57
CA TYR A 347 -14.30 -8.80 -7.12
C TYR A 347 -12.89 -8.31 -6.76
N TYR A 348 -12.46 -7.24 -7.43
CA TYR A 348 -11.20 -6.56 -7.18
C TYR A 348 -11.44 -5.06 -7.15
N ASP A 349 -10.91 -4.38 -6.13
CA ASP A 349 -10.92 -2.92 -6.01
C ASP A 349 -9.49 -2.47 -5.70
N ASP A 350 -8.91 -1.65 -6.57
CA ASP A 350 -7.54 -1.15 -6.42
C ASP A 350 -7.53 0.37 -6.39
N TYR A 351 -7.17 0.94 -5.25
CA TYR A 351 -7.22 2.39 -5.02
C TYR A 351 -6.06 3.10 -5.73
N GLU A 352 -4.90 2.45 -5.82
CA GLU A 352 -3.70 2.99 -6.48
C GLU A 352 -3.98 3.32 -7.96
N THR A 353 -4.54 2.38 -8.72
CA THR A 353 -4.82 2.58 -10.16
C THR A 353 -6.27 2.99 -10.46
N GLY A 354 -7.16 2.94 -9.47
CA GLY A 354 -8.60 3.12 -9.64
C GLY A 354 -9.28 2.02 -10.47
N LYS A 355 -8.60 0.88 -10.72
CA LYS A 355 -9.16 -0.23 -11.49
C LYS A 355 -10.05 -1.08 -10.60
N LYS A 356 -11.24 -1.38 -11.12
CA LYS A 356 -12.24 -2.21 -10.44
C LYS A 356 -12.78 -3.30 -11.34
N ILE A 357 -12.85 -4.52 -10.82
CA ILE A 357 -13.60 -5.64 -11.41
C ILE A 357 -14.77 -5.94 -10.49
N SER A 358 -15.97 -5.83 -11.02
CA SER A 358 -17.23 -6.08 -10.33
C SER A 358 -18.08 -6.98 -11.22
N TYR A 359 -18.15 -8.28 -10.92
CA TYR A 359 -19.01 -9.23 -11.65
C TYR A 359 -19.94 -9.95 -10.68
N TYR A 360 -21.16 -9.43 -10.56
CA TYR A 360 -22.25 -10.05 -9.79
C TYR A 360 -22.97 -11.10 -10.63
N THR A 361 -23.34 -12.23 -10.02
CA THR A 361 -24.37 -13.11 -10.60
C THR A 361 -25.74 -12.55 -10.23
N SER A 362 -26.41 -11.89 -11.18
CA SER A 362 -27.87 -11.84 -11.13
C SER A 362 -28.39 -13.13 -11.76
N VAL A 363 -28.57 -14.19 -10.97
CA VAL A 363 -29.47 -15.26 -11.38
C VAL A 363 -30.84 -14.87 -10.87
N THR A 364 -31.62 -14.16 -11.69
CA THR A 364 -33.08 -14.14 -11.51
C THR A 364 -33.61 -15.50 -11.96
N ASP A 365 -33.47 -16.51 -11.11
CA ASP A 365 -34.32 -17.69 -11.16
C ASP A 365 -35.57 -17.34 -10.34
N PRO A 366 -36.74 -17.14 -10.97
CA PRO A 366 -37.96 -16.74 -10.27
C PRO A 366 -38.50 -17.81 -9.31
N ASP A 367 -37.98 -19.05 -9.35
CA ASP A 367 -38.37 -20.16 -8.47
C ASP A 367 -37.33 -20.48 -7.39
N ASN A 368 -36.20 -19.76 -7.34
CA ASN A 368 -35.14 -20.02 -6.37
C ASN A 368 -35.05 -18.90 -5.32
N THR A 369 -35.22 -19.26 -4.05
CA THR A 369 -35.03 -18.38 -2.89
C THR A 369 -33.56 -18.18 -2.51
N ASP A 370 -32.64 -18.60 -3.38
CA ASP A 370 -31.20 -18.52 -3.11
C ASP A 370 -30.74 -17.05 -3.08
N GLU A 371 -30.26 -16.71 -1.88
CA GLU A 371 -29.42 -15.60 -1.49
C GLU A 371 -28.60 -15.00 -2.65
N TYR A 372 -28.54 -13.66 -2.73
CA TYR A 372 -27.61 -12.94 -3.61
C TYR A 372 -26.24 -13.64 -3.53
N ASN A 373 -25.83 -14.31 -4.62
CA ASN A 373 -24.56 -15.03 -4.63
C ASN A 373 -23.42 -14.00 -4.71
N LEU A 374 -23.07 -13.44 -3.55
CA LEU A 374 -21.86 -12.66 -3.31
C LEU A 374 -20.66 -13.43 -3.85
N THR A 375 -19.64 -12.70 -4.33
CA THR A 375 -18.36 -13.31 -4.69
C THR A 375 -17.81 -14.10 -3.51
N ASP A 376 -17.27 -15.31 -3.73
CA ASP A 376 -16.74 -16.14 -2.63
C ASP A 376 -15.62 -15.40 -1.87
N THR A 377 -14.75 -14.66 -2.58
CA THR A 377 -13.75 -13.78 -1.99
C THR A 377 -13.66 -12.46 -2.76
N ALA A 378 -13.72 -11.34 -2.05
CA ALA A 378 -13.42 -10.01 -2.57
C ALA A 378 -12.00 -9.59 -2.18
N TYR A 379 -11.32 -8.87 -3.08
CA TYR A 379 -9.96 -8.37 -2.88
C TYR A 379 -9.93 -6.85 -2.96
N ILE A 380 -9.30 -6.22 -1.98
CA ILE A 380 -9.20 -4.76 -1.87
C ILE A 380 -7.73 -4.41 -1.62
N PHE A 381 -7.22 -3.48 -2.42
CA PHE A 381 -5.86 -2.97 -2.34
C PHE A 381 -5.91 -1.45 -2.17
N GLY A 382 -5.40 -0.97 -1.04
CA GLY A 382 -5.22 0.43 -0.70
C GLY A 382 -3.94 1.02 -1.27
N THR A 383 -3.47 2.08 -0.63
CA THR A 383 -2.34 2.94 -1.01
C THR A 383 -1.50 3.25 0.22
N ASN A 384 -0.29 3.79 0.05
CA ASN A 384 0.53 4.24 1.19
C ASN A 384 0.04 5.59 1.78
N LYS A 385 -1.28 5.80 1.84
CA LYS A 385 -1.96 6.99 2.38
C LYS A 385 -3.20 6.51 3.12
N ASN A 386 -3.68 7.34 4.03
CA ASN A 386 -4.90 7.09 4.81
C ASN A 386 -6.10 6.73 3.91
N ASP A 387 -6.48 5.46 3.98
CA ASP A 387 -7.56 4.85 3.23
C ASP A 387 -8.78 4.61 4.11
N ILE A 388 -9.96 4.62 3.47
CA ILE A 388 -11.22 4.29 4.13
C ILE A 388 -11.85 3.11 3.39
N VAL A 389 -11.88 1.95 4.03
CA VAL A 389 -12.43 0.71 3.47
C VAL A 389 -13.74 0.37 4.18
N THR A 390 -14.87 0.61 3.51
CA THR A 390 -16.21 0.20 3.99
C THR A 390 -16.77 -0.92 3.10
N ALA A 391 -16.20 -2.12 3.15
CA ALA A 391 -16.58 -3.20 2.24
C ALA A 391 -17.65 -4.13 2.82
N SER A 392 -18.58 -4.59 1.96
CA SER A 392 -19.59 -5.62 2.26
C SER A 392 -20.08 -6.30 0.98
N VAL A 393 -19.16 -6.97 0.28
CA VAL A 393 -19.47 -7.56 -1.04
C VAL A 393 -19.08 -9.03 -1.21
N GLY A 394 -18.24 -9.59 -0.33
CA GLY A 394 -17.84 -11.00 -0.37
C GLY A 394 -18.31 -11.81 0.84
N LYS A 395 -18.46 -13.13 0.66
CA LYS A 395 -18.55 -14.10 1.79
C LYS A 395 -17.23 -14.15 2.59
N ALA A 396 -16.13 -13.82 1.92
CA ALA A 396 -14.84 -13.51 2.52
C ALA A 396 -14.22 -12.27 1.87
N ASN A 397 -13.37 -11.55 2.59
CA ASN A 397 -12.63 -10.40 2.05
C ASN A 397 -11.14 -10.53 2.36
N ARG A 398 -10.29 -10.09 1.42
CA ARG A 398 -8.84 -9.95 1.59
C ARG A 398 -8.47 -8.50 1.33
N ILE A 399 -8.03 -7.81 2.37
CA ILE A 399 -7.84 -6.36 2.41
C ILE A 399 -6.39 -6.08 2.76
N TYR A 400 -5.77 -5.20 1.98
CA TYR A 400 -4.40 -4.72 2.18
C TYR A 400 -4.43 -3.20 2.05
N THR A 401 -4.28 -2.43 3.13
CA THR A 401 -4.32 -0.96 3.04
C THR A 401 -2.95 -0.31 2.91
N LEU A 402 -1.87 -0.99 3.32
CA LEU A 402 -0.46 -0.55 3.26
C LEU A 402 -0.18 0.58 4.28
N ALA A 403 0.78 1.46 4.04
CA ALA A 403 1.08 2.51 5.01
C ALA A 403 -0.04 3.56 5.12
N GLY A 404 -0.17 4.21 6.27
CA GLY A 404 -1.11 5.31 6.52
C GLY A 404 -1.97 5.05 7.76
N ASP A 405 -2.64 6.08 8.29
CA ASP A 405 -3.63 5.85 9.35
C ASP A 405 -4.96 5.46 8.69
N ASP A 406 -5.22 4.16 8.56
CA ASP A 406 -6.33 3.62 7.79
C ASP A 406 -7.57 3.34 8.65
N THR A 407 -8.73 3.37 8.00
CA THR A 407 -10.01 3.02 8.64
C THR A 407 -10.71 1.92 7.87
N ILE A 408 -10.83 0.74 8.51
CA ILE A 408 -11.44 -0.45 7.93
C ILE A 408 -12.70 -0.80 8.71
N LYS A 409 -13.86 -0.80 8.03
CA LYS A 409 -15.16 -1.12 8.64
C LYS A 409 -15.93 -2.14 7.80
N LEU A 410 -16.20 -3.31 8.38
CA LEU A 410 -16.87 -4.41 7.68
C LEU A 410 -18.15 -4.83 8.40
N THR A 411 -19.16 -5.29 7.64
CA THR A 411 -20.44 -5.76 8.20
C THR A 411 -20.79 -7.20 7.87
N GLY A 412 -19.92 -7.93 7.16
CA GLY A 412 -20.13 -9.36 6.92
C GLY A 412 -18.89 -10.11 6.44
N GLY A 413 -19.01 -11.44 6.38
CA GLY A 413 -18.01 -12.37 5.86
C GLY A 413 -16.88 -12.71 6.83
N SER A 414 -16.03 -13.65 6.40
CA SER A 414 -14.77 -14.02 7.07
C SER A 414 -13.59 -13.31 6.42
N ASN A 415 -12.81 -12.56 7.18
CA ASN A 415 -11.91 -11.54 6.62
C ASN A 415 -10.44 -11.83 6.91
N TYR A 416 -9.60 -11.42 5.97
CA TYR A 416 -8.16 -11.35 6.13
C TYR A 416 -7.73 -9.91 5.87
N ILE A 417 -7.13 -9.28 6.88
CA ILE A 417 -6.78 -7.86 6.87
C ILE A 417 -5.29 -7.74 7.19
N GLU A 418 -4.57 -7.01 6.35
CA GLU A 418 -3.25 -6.44 6.61
C GLU A 418 -3.41 -4.93 6.46
N ALA A 419 -3.39 -4.18 7.56
CA ALA A 419 -3.60 -2.74 7.50
C ALA A 419 -2.30 -2.05 7.06
N GLY A 420 -1.17 -2.33 7.70
CA GLY A 420 0.17 -1.86 7.30
C GLY A 420 0.74 -0.95 8.38
N SER A 421 1.76 -0.14 8.09
CA SER A 421 2.25 0.80 9.13
C SER A 421 1.31 2.00 9.29
N GLY A 422 1.14 2.48 10.53
CA GLY A 422 0.33 3.66 10.84
C GLY A 422 -0.69 3.38 11.95
N ASN A 423 -1.39 4.40 12.44
CA ASN A 423 -2.39 4.21 13.50
C ASN A 423 -3.73 3.77 12.90
N ASP A 424 -3.97 2.47 12.85
CA ASP A 424 -5.10 1.90 12.14
C ASP A 424 -6.32 1.70 13.03
N THR A 425 -7.50 1.86 12.43
CA THR A 425 -8.78 1.57 13.07
C THR A 425 -9.54 0.50 12.31
N ILE A 426 -9.68 -0.67 12.93
CA ILE A 426 -10.32 -1.86 12.36
C ILE A 426 -11.59 -2.18 13.15
N ASP A 427 -12.75 -1.88 12.57
CA ASP A 427 -14.08 -2.08 13.16
C ASP A 427 -14.83 -3.25 12.48
N LEU A 428 -14.74 -4.44 13.07
CA LEU A 428 -15.51 -5.63 12.66
C LEU A 428 -16.78 -5.84 13.49
N SER A 429 -17.14 -4.90 14.37
CA SER A 429 -18.30 -5.03 15.25
C SER A 429 -19.62 -5.15 14.50
N GLY A 430 -19.67 -4.74 13.23
CA GLY A 430 -20.80 -4.91 12.33
C GLY A 430 -21.07 -6.36 11.92
N ILE A 431 -20.08 -7.26 12.02
CA ILE A 431 -20.18 -8.67 11.66
C ILE A 431 -20.85 -9.45 12.79
N LYS A 432 -22.12 -9.82 12.58
CA LYS A 432 -22.95 -10.54 13.58
C LYS A 432 -22.97 -12.06 13.40
N ASP A 433 -22.37 -12.59 12.33
CA ASP A 433 -22.27 -14.03 12.12
C ASP A 433 -21.29 -14.65 13.11
N THR A 434 -21.78 -15.48 14.03
CA THR A 434 -20.95 -16.15 15.04
C THR A 434 -20.04 -17.24 14.47
N ASN A 435 -20.20 -17.60 13.19
CA ASN A 435 -19.32 -18.52 12.48
C ASN A 435 -18.25 -17.81 11.65
N SER A 436 -18.23 -16.47 11.60
CA SER A 436 -17.17 -15.75 10.91
C SER A 436 -15.83 -16.04 11.55
N VAL A 437 -14.79 -16.13 10.73
CA VAL A 437 -13.41 -16.23 11.19
C VAL A 437 -12.63 -15.10 10.56
N ASN A 438 -12.06 -14.21 11.37
CA ASN A 438 -11.25 -13.11 10.86
C ASN A 438 -9.81 -13.22 11.34
N THR A 439 -8.88 -12.81 10.49
CA THR A 439 -7.46 -12.68 10.79
C THR A 439 -7.03 -11.27 10.46
N ILE A 440 -6.51 -10.59 11.47
CA ILE A 440 -6.20 -9.16 11.45
C ILE A 440 -4.74 -9.00 11.82
N TYR A 441 -4.00 -8.32 10.94
CA TYR A 441 -2.71 -7.71 11.20
C TYR A 441 -2.95 -6.21 11.03
N ALA A 442 -2.89 -5.46 12.12
CA ALA A 442 -2.96 -4.02 12.03
C ALA A 442 -1.60 -3.51 11.49
N ASP A 443 -0.48 -3.90 12.09
CA ASP A 443 0.85 -3.59 11.54
C ASP A 443 1.36 -4.54 10.41
N ILE A 444 2.57 -4.23 9.93
CA ILE A 444 3.33 -5.02 8.96
C ILE A 444 3.62 -6.44 9.49
N LYS A 445 2.77 -7.38 9.06
CA LYS A 445 2.78 -8.81 9.41
C LYS A 445 4.16 -9.52 9.48
N ASP A 446 5.10 -9.18 8.61
CA ASP A 446 6.39 -9.87 8.48
C ASP A 446 7.60 -8.98 8.88
N SER A 447 7.36 -7.79 9.45
CA SER A 447 8.42 -6.89 9.92
C SER A 447 9.03 -7.36 11.24
N LYS A 448 10.34 -7.18 11.39
CA LYS A 448 11.08 -7.47 12.64
C LYS A 448 11.59 -6.22 13.34
N ASP A 449 11.56 -5.09 12.65
CA ASP A 449 12.17 -3.83 13.04
C ASP A 449 11.18 -2.70 12.71
N ASP A 450 9.92 -2.87 13.11
CA ASP A 450 8.92 -1.84 12.92
C ASP A 450 9.20 -0.68 13.88
N LYS A 451 9.83 0.37 13.36
CA LYS A 451 10.13 1.59 14.11
C LYS A 451 9.03 2.63 13.98
N ASP A 452 8.05 2.35 13.11
CA ASP A 452 6.94 3.22 12.77
C ASP A 452 5.59 2.55 13.10
N SER A 453 5.59 1.53 13.97
CA SER A 453 4.39 0.88 14.49
C SER A 453 3.41 1.88 15.10
N GLY A 454 2.16 1.78 14.66
CA GLY A 454 1.08 2.64 15.14
C GLY A 454 0.50 2.19 16.48
N ASP A 455 -0.28 3.08 17.09
CA ASP A 455 -1.17 2.72 18.19
C ASP A 455 -2.52 2.29 17.60
N ASP A 456 -2.74 0.99 17.43
CA ASP A 456 -3.90 0.49 16.68
C ASP A 456 -5.16 0.30 17.52
N ILE A 457 -6.32 0.40 16.87
CA ILE A 457 -7.62 0.08 17.47
C ILE A 457 -8.26 -1.07 16.71
N ILE A 458 -8.35 -2.23 17.36
CA ILE A 458 -8.91 -3.45 16.77
C ILE A 458 -10.17 -3.85 17.52
N ILE A 459 -11.30 -3.88 16.81
CA ILE A 459 -12.60 -4.29 17.33
C ILE A 459 -13.04 -5.57 16.61
N GLY A 460 -13.08 -6.67 17.36
CA GLY A 460 -13.51 -7.98 16.88
C GLY A 460 -14.98 -8.03 16.45
N SER A 461 -15.30 -9.12 15.76
CA SER A 461 -16.63 -9.50 15.32
C SER A 461 -17.41 -10.25 16.42
N SER A 462 -18.59 -10.77 16.07
CA SER A 462 -19.29 -11.74 16.92
C SER A 462 -18.81 -13.19 16.72
N GLY A 463 -18.01 -13.44 15.67
CA GLY A 463 -17.39 -14.72 15.40
C GLY A 463 -16.04 -14.86 16.09
N LYS A 464 -15.18 -15.73 15.56
CA LYS A 464 -13.83 -15.92 16.11
C LYS A 464 -12.83 -15.03 15.39
N ASP A 465 -12.11 -14.22 16.14
CA ASP A 465 -11.10 -13.31 15.60
C ASP A 465 -9.69 -13.70 16.04
N ILE A 466 -8.73 -13.51 15.14
CA ILE A 466 -7.29 -13.61 15.42
C ILE A 466 -6.72 -12.22 15.16
N MET A 467 -6.25 -11.57 16.22
CA MET A 467 -5.84 -10.17 16.21
C MET A 467 -4.35 -10.04 16.55
N TYR A 468 -3.64 -9.31 15.72
CA TYR A 468 -2.26 -8.87 15.91
C TYR A 468 -2.26 -7.36 15.65
N GLY A 469 -2.02 -6.56 16.68
CA GLY A 469 -1.82 -5.12 16.56
C GLY A 469 -0.44 -4.88 15.99
N GLY A 470 0.58 -4.96 16.82
CA GLY A 470 1.95 -4.86 16.36
C GLY A 470 2.84 -4.52 17.54
N ALA A 471 3.89 -3.75 17.30
CA ALA A 471 4.45 -2.96 18.39
C ALA A 471 3.56 -1.72 18.60
N GLY A 472 3.78 -0.95 19.66
CA GLY A 472 2.95 0.22 19.95
C GLY A 472 1.85 -0.06 20.98
N ASN A 473 1.07 0.97 21.32
CA ASN A 473 0.08 0.88 22.37
C ASN A 473 -1.31 0.52 21.83
N ASP A 474 -1.43 -0.74 21.44
CA ASP A 474 -2.63 -1.27 20.80
C ASP A 474 -3.84 -1.40 21.75
N THR A 475 -5.03 -1.25 21.18
CA THR A 475 -6.30 -1.46 21.88
C THR A 475 -7.12 -2.56 21.22
N TYR A 476 -7.33 -3.66 21.94
CA TYR A 476 -8.12 -4.80 21.49
C TYR A 476 -9.49 -4.82 22.18
N LYS A 477 -10.57 -4.91 21.39
CA LYS A 477 -11.93 -5.21 21.88
C LYS A 477 -12.34 -6.59 21.40
N ALA A 478 -12.20 -7.57 22.29
CA ALA A 478 -12.34 -8.98 22.00
C ALA A 478 -13.65 -9.58 22.55
N GLY A 479 -14.18 -10.55 21.81
CA GLY A 479 -15.34 -11.35 22.13
C GLY A 479 -15.00 -12.81 22.46
N ASP A 480 -16.02 -13.67 22.38
CA ASP A 480 -15.89 -15.10 22.71
C ASP A 480 -15.07 -15.86 21.66
N LYS A 481 -14.09 -16.64 22.13
CA LYS A 481 -13.16 -17.51 21.39
C LYS A 481 -12.09 -16.76 20.58
N ASP A 482 -12.01 -15.46 20.76
CA ASP A 482 -10.98 -14.64 20.14
C ASP A 482 -9.58 -15.02 20.62
N ILE A 483 -8.61 -14.69 19.78
CA ILE A 483 -7.20 -14.90 19.99
C ILE A 483 -6.48 -13.59 19.72
N ILE A 484 -5.75 -13.09 20.72
CA ILE A 484 -4.81 -11.99 20.57
C ILE A 484 -3.40 -12.59 20.53
N GLN A 485 -2.58 -12.08 19.63
CA GLN A 485 -1.17 -12.42 19.52
C GLN A 485 -0.36 -11.20 19.97
N ASP A 486 0.15 -11.23 21.20
CA ASP A 486 1.00 -10.16 21.75
C ASP A 486 2.36 -10.14 21.04
N ASP A 487 2.93 -8.94 20.93
CA ASP A 487 4.26 -8.71 20.41
C ASP A 487 5.31 -8.75 21.54
N ASP A 488 6.54 -8.34 21.24
CA ASP A 488 7.65 -8.41 22.19
C ASP A 488 7.74 -7.16 23.10
N ASP A 489 7.10 -6.04 22.78
CA ASP A 489 7.02 -4.88 23.66
C ASP A 489 5.98 -5.08 24.78
N GLY A 490 4.88 -5.80 24.49
CA GLY A 490 3.82 -6.13 25.43
C GLY A 490 3.03 -4.90 25.92
N ILE A 491 3.01 -3.82 25.15
CA ILE A 491 2.28 -2.59 25.44
C ILE A 491 0.90 -2.70 24.80
N GLY A 492 -0.12 -2.12 25.44
CA GLY A 492 -1.49 -2.13 24.92
C GLY A 492 -2.54 -2.38 25.99
N SER A 493 -3.77 -2.63 25.56
CA SER A 493 -4.91 -2.88 26.43
C SER A 493 -5.94 -3.81 25.80
N VAL A 494 -6.65 -4.56 26.64
CA VAL A 494 -7.67 -5.51 26.19
C VAL A 494 -8.99 -5.29 26.93
N GLU A 495 -10.05 -5.07 26.17
CA GLU A 495 -11.44 -5.13 26.63
C GLU A 495 -12.05 -6.47 26.18
N PHE A 496 -12.38 -7.35 27.12
CA PHE A 496 -13.01 -8.64 26.85
C PHE A 496 -14.48 -8.61 27.25
N ASP A 497 -15.37 -8.75 26.27
CA ASP A 497 -16.83 -8.74 26.47
C ASP A 497 -17.32 -7.53 27.28
N GLY A 498 -16.76 -6.35 27.01
CA GLY A 498 -17.08 -5.10 27.71
C GLY A 498 -16.34 -4.87 29.03
N ASN A 499 -15.43 -5.77 29.43
CA ASN A 499 -14.64 -5.65 30.66
C ASN A 499 -13.18 -5.38 30.32
N LEU A 500 -12.65 -4.24 30.78
CA LEU A 500 -11.21 -3.97 30.73
C LEU A 500 -10.46 -4.99 31.59
N LEU A 501 -9.48 -5.67 31.00
CA LEU A 501 -8.63 -6.62 31.70
C LEU A 501 -7.48 -5.86 32.39
N VAL A 502 -7.38 -6.03 33.71
CA VAL A 502 -6.29 -5.44 34.51
C VAL A 502 -5.44 -6.49 35.23
N GLY A 503 -5.82 -7.76 35.11
CA GLY A 503 -5.18 -8.89 35.77
C GLY A 503 -5.83 -9.24 37.11
N GLY A 504 -5.16 -10.07 37.91
CA GLY A 504 -5.76 -10.60 39.13
C GLY A 504 -4.77 -11.30 40.04
N THR A 505 -5.26 -11.71 41.20
CA THR A 505 -4.47 -12.36 42.25
C THR A 505 -4.66 -13.88 42.22
N TRP A 506 -3.58 -14.64 42.41
CA TRP A 506 -3.59 -16.11 42.44
C TRP A 506 -4.55 -16.64 43.53
N ASN A 507 -5.38 -17.61 43.15
CA ASN A 507 -6.27 -18.31 44.06
C ASN A 507 -5.92 -19.80 44.12
N GLU A 508 -5.35 -20.24 45.24
CA GLU A 508 -4.93 -21.63 45.43
C GLU A 508 -6.09 -22.64 45.30
N LYS A 509 -7.32 -22.27 45.70
CA LYS A 509 -8.46 -23.21 45.64
C LYS A 509 -8.95 -23.42 44.22
N GLU A 510 -8.95 -22.35 43.43
CA GLU A 510 -9.44 -22.38 42.05
C GLU A 510 -8.33 -22.64 41.01
N GLN A 511 -7.06 -22.61 41.42
CA GLN A 511 -5.89 -22.84 40.56
C GLN A 511 -5.84 -21.88 39.35
N CYS A 512 -6.23 -20.63 39.57
CA CYS A 512 -6.21 -19.57 38.58
C CYS A 512 -6.08 -18.20 39.28
N TYR A 513 -5.74 -17.16 38.53
CA TYR A 513 -5.81 -15.79 39.03
C TYR A 513 -7.24 -15.28 38.87
N ILE A 514 -7.76 -14.56 39.86
CA ILE A 514 -9.11 -14.01 39.84
C ILE A 514 -8.98 -12.49 39.83
N ASP A 515 -9.66 -11.84 38.89
CA ASP A 515 -9.68 -10.38 38.80
C ASP A 515 -10.16 -9.75 40.11
N ASP A 516 -9.52 -8.66 40.52
CA ASP A 516 -9.80 -8.02 41.80
C ASP A 516 -11.01 -7.09 41.79
N ASN A 517 -11.39 -6.57 40.63
CA ASN A 517 -12.56 -5.72 40.43
C ASN A 517 -13.79 -6.52 40.00
N ASN A 518 -13.63 -7.61 39.24
CA ASN A 518 -14.73 -8.47 38.76
C ASN A 518 -14.40 -9.96 38.95
N LYS A 519 -14.85 -10.53 40.07
CA LYS A 519 -14.58 -11.92 40.46
C LYS A 519 -15.09 -13.00 39.48
N ASN A 520 -15.86 -12.64 38.46
CA ASN A 520 -16.27 -13.55 37.39
C ASN A 520 -15.21 -13.72 36.29
N ILE A 521 -14.19 -12.87 36.27
CA ILE A 521 -13.07 -12.95 35.33
C ILE A 521 -11.96 -13.78 35.96
N LYS A 522 -11.53 -14.82 35.25
CA LYS A 522 -10.49 -15.75 35.69
C LYS A 522 -9.41 -15.88 34.64
N TYR A 523 -8.16 -15.91 35.07
CA TYR A 523 -7.00 -15.99 34.21
C TYR A 523 -6.20 -17.28 34.49
N THR A 524 -5.80 -17.97 33.44
CA THR A 524 -4.93 -19.16 33.53
C THR A 524 -3.75 -18.98 32.59
N LEU A 525 -2.55 -18.88 33.16
CA LEU A 525 -1.31 -18.79 32.41
C LEU A 525 -0.72 -20.19 32.18
N ASN A 526 -0.56 -20.57 30.92
CA ASN A 526 0.17 -21.77 30.51
C ASN A 526 1.51 -21.34 29.91
N GLY A 527 2.61 -21.51 30.65
CA GLY A 527 3.93 -21.04 30.25
C GLY A 527 4.80 -20.73 31.46
N ASN A 528 5.80 -19.87 31.26
CA ASN A 528 6.59 -19.29 32.35
C ASN A 528 6.28 -17.79 32.48
N ASP A 529 6.90 -17.12 33.46
CA ASP A 529 6.62 -15.71 33.73
C ASP A 529 7.12 -14.77 32.61
N SER A 530 8.13 -15.18 31.83
CA SER A 530 8.66 -14.37 30.73
C SER A 530 7.80 -14.45 29.46
N GLN A 531 7.19 -15.62 29.17
CA GLN A 531 6.33 -15.82 28.00
C GLN A 531 5.40 -17.03 28.19
N GLY A 532 4.12 -16.87 27.83
CA GLY A 532 3.14 -17.96 27.84
C GLY A 532 1.85 -17.64 27.10
N THR A 533 0.90 -18.58 27.17
CA THR A 533 -0.47 -18.37 26.68
C THR A 533 -1.38 -18.12 27.88
N LEU A 534 -1.97 -16.93 27.92
CA LEU A 534 -2.95 -16.52 28.92
C LEU A 534 -4.37 -16.83 28.41
N THR A 535 -5.09 -17.67 29.13
CA THR A 535 -6.51 -17.91 28.88
C THR A 535 -7.34 -17.10 29.87
N VAL A 536 -8.25 -16.28 29.36
CA VAL A 536 -9.19 -15.47 30.15
C VAL A 536 -10.58 -16.06 30.03
N LYS A 537 -11.29 -16.24 31.15
CA LYS A 537 -12.67 -16.73 31.18
C LYS A 537 -13.58 -15.71 31.84
N PHE A 538 -14.74 -15.47 31.24
CA PHE A 538 -15.82 -14.68 31.79
C PHE A 538 -17.13 -15.43 31.58
N GLY A 539 -17.65 -16.05 32.65
CA GLY A 539 -18.74 -17.02 32.53
C GLY A 539 -18.36 -18.19 31.62
N ASP A 540 -19.15 -18.44 30.57
CA ASP A 540 -18.90 -19.48 29.57
C ASP A 540 -17.99 -19.00 28.41
N LYS A 541 -17.69 -17.71 28.34
CA LYS A 541 -16.88 -17.11 27.27
C LYS A 541 -15.40 -17.23 27.55
N THR A 542 -14.61 -17.34 26.50
CA THR A 542 -13.14 -17.48 26.59
C THR A 542 -12.39 -16.57 25.65
N LEU A 543 -11.30 -15.97 26.09
CA LEU A 543 -10.32 -15.25 25.27
C LEU A 543 -8.94 -15.91 25.45
N THR A 544 -8.16 -16.00 24.37
CA THR A 544 -6.77 -16.46 24.42
C THR A 544 -5.83 -15.32 24.06
N ILE A 545 -4.80 -15.09 24.87
CA ILE A 545 -3.72 -14.14 24.57
C ILE A 545 -2.42 -14.96 24.50
N ASN A 546 -1.85 -15.07 23.31
CA ASN A 546 -0.56 -15.72 23.09
C ASN A 546 0.58 -14.73 23.33
N ASN A 547 1.77 -15.25 23.65
CA ASN A 547 2.99 -14.48 23.96
C ASN A 547 2.92 -13.57 25.18
N TYR A 548 1.87 -13.65 25.98
CA TYR A 548 1.73 -12.88 27.21
C TYR A 548 2.94 -13.06 28.14
N SER A 549 3.50 -11.93 28.61
CA SER A 549 4.59 -11.89 29.59
C SER A 549 4.09 -11.36 30.93
N LYS A 550 4.17 -12.19 31.97
CA LYS A 550 3.84 -11.78 33.34
C LYS A 550 4.88 -10.83 33.92
N GLU A 551 6.16 -11.01 33.58
CA GLU A 551 7.25 -10.13 34.02
C GLU A 551 7.09 -8.70 33.49
N LYS A 552 6.65 -8.57 32.23
CA LYS A 552 6.39 -7.27 31.58
C LYS A 552 5.01 -6.69 31.90
N GLN A 553 4.10 -7.50 32.43
CA GLN A 553 2.68 -7.14 32.59
C GLN A 553 2.06 -6.80 31.22
N SER A 554 2.30 -7.69 30.24
CA SER A 554 1.86 -7.52 28.85
C SER A 554 0.41 -7.05 28.75
N LEU A 555 0.14 -6.12 27.82
CA LEU A 555 -1.17 -5.53 27.55
C LEU A 555 -1.81 -4.89 28.80
N ASN A 556 -0.96 -4.40 29.71
CA ASN A 556 -1.35 -3.85 31.01
C ASN A 556 -2.12 -4.83 31.93
N ILE A 557 -1.91 -6.14 31.78
CA ILE A 557 -2.54 -7.17 32.61
C ILE A 557 -1.54 -7.63 33.69
N ASN A 558 -1.87 -7.43 34.96
CA ASN A 558 -0.99 -7.80 36.08
C ASN A 558 -1.46 -9.08 36.79
N LEU A 559 -0.74 -10.19 36.60
CA LEU A 559 -0.97 -11.43 37.35
C LEU A 559 -0.06 -11.50 38.57
N ALA A 560 -0.66 -11.46 39.76
CA ALA A 560 0.04 -11.37 41.03
C ALA A 560 -0.11 -12.63 41.89
N GLU A 561 0.94 -12.98 42.63
CA GLU A 561 0.91 -14.10 43.57
C GLU A 561 0.18 -13.76 44.88
N GLN A 562 0.24 -12.48 45.27
CA GLN A 562 -0.33 -12.01 46.52
C GLN A 562 -0.79 -10.55 46.42
N LYS A 563 -1.58 -10.13 47.41
CA LYS A 563 -2.05 -8.75 47.56
C LYS A 563 -0.96 -7.87 48.18
N GLY A 564 -0.81 -6.66 47.68
CA GLY A 564 0.15 -5.65 48.14
C GLY A 564 -0.52 -4.41 48.73
N LYS A 565 -0.32 -3.28 48.08
CA LYS A 565 -0.73 -1.95 48.56
C LYS A 565 -1.69 -1.23 47.61
N GLU A 566 -2.56 -0.41 48.15
CA GLU A 566 -3.33 0.58 47.41
C GLU A 566 -2.87 1.97 47.88
N ILE A 567 -2.19 2.67 46.99
CA ILE A 567 -1.48 3.92 47.29
C ILE A 567 -2.16 5.08 46.57
N ALA A 568 -2.27 6.23 47.23
CA ALA A 568 -2.57 7.49 46.56
C ALA A 568 -1.39 8.44 46.75
N ILE A 569 -0.75 8.80 45.64
CA ILE A 569 0.28 9.84 45.61
C ILE A 569 -0.43 11.16 45.41
N VAL A 570 -0.46 11.98 46.45
CA VAL A 570 -1.14 13.27 46.50
C VAL A 570 -0.07 14.35 46.35
N ILE A 571 -0.09 15.04 45.22
CA ILE A 571 0.98 15.92 44.77
C ILE A 571 0.49 17.36 44.73
N ASP A 572 1.17 18.20 45.48
CA ASP A 572 1.09 19.63 45.35
C ASP A 572 1.63 20.07 43.99
N THR A 573 0.83 20.82 43.24
CA THR A 573 1.15 21.26 41.88
C THR A 573 1.29 22.77 41.78
N THR A 574 1.48 23.49 42.88
CA THR A 574 1.74 24.93 42.81
C THR A 574 3.11 25.25 42.24
N GLY A 575 3.31 26.51 41.84
CA GLY A 575 4.46 26.93 41.04
C GLY A 575 5.84 26.68 41.67
N SER A 576 5.94 26.49 42.99
CA SER A 576 7.19 26.14 43.68
C SER A 576 7.61 24.68 43.51
N MET A 577 6.68 23.79 43.17
CA MET A 577 6.87 22.34 43.12
C MET A 577 7.46 21.81 41.80
N GLN A 578 7.81 22.68 40.83
CA GLN A 578 8.22 22.26 39.47
C GLN A 578 9.36 21.23 39.48
N ASP A 579 10.47 21.55 40.14
CA ASP A 579 11.66 20.68 40.17
C ASP A 579 11.37 19.39 40.95
N ASP A 580 10.55 19.45 42.00
CA ASP A 580 10.17 18.30 42.83
C ASP A 580 9.24 17.32 42.08
N ILE A 581 8.30 17.84 41.29
CA ILE A 581 7.44 17.06 40.39
C ILE A 581 8.29 16.38 39.31
N ASP A 582 9.24 17.11 38.72
CA ASP A 582 10.12 16.54 37.70
C ASP A 582 11.04 15.46 38.29
N THR A 583 11.47 15.58 39.54
CA THR A 583 12.14 14.49 40.28
C THR A 583 11.20 13.30 40.49
N ALA A 584 9.95 13.51 40.93
CA ALA A 584 8.98 12.42 41.09
C ALA A 584 8.71 11.65 39.78
N LYS A 585 8.63 12.36 38.65
CA LYS A 585 8.52 11.76 37.30
C LYS A 585 9.74 10.91 36.94
N GLN A 586 10.95 11.40 37.24
CA GLN A 586 12.19 10.67 36.97
C GLN A 586 12.29 9.38 37.79
N THR A 587 11.83 9.39 39.06
CA THR A 587 11.86 8.22 39.96
C THR A 587 10.64 7.29 39.79
N ALA A 588 9.63 7.70 39.00
CA ALA A 588 8.34 7.01 38.88
C ALA A 588 8.46 5.51 38.60
N ARG A 589 9.38 5.12 37.71
CA ARG A 589 9.59 3.71 37.38
C ARG A 589 9.99 2.90 38.62
N VAL A 590 10.94 3.42 39.40
CA VAL A 590 11.47 2.74 40.59
C VAL A 590 10.40 2.66 41.67
N ILE A 591 9.62 3.75 41.86
CA ILE A 591 8.47 3.77 42.78
C ILE A 591 7.48 2.65 42.42
N ALA A 592 7.11 2.56 41.15
CA ALA A 592 6.19 1.54 40.67
C ALA A 592 6.76 0.12 40.81
N GLU A 593 8.03 -0.10 40.47
CA GLU A 593 8.69 -1.41 40.63
C GLU A 593 8.67 -1.87 42.09
N ASN A 594 8.95 -0.98 43.04
CA ASN A 594 8.89 -1.31 44.48
C ASN A 594 7.47 -1.59 44.98
N ILE A 595 6.45 -0.95 44.40
CA ILE A 595 5.05 -1.11 44.82
C ILE A 595 4.40 -2.36 44.19
N PHE A 596 4.66 -2.64 42.92
CA PHE A 596 4.04 -3.75 42.19
C PHE A 596 4.82 -5.07 42.32
N ARG A 597 6.04 -5.06 42.89
CA ARG A 597 6.87 -6.27 43.09
C ARG A 597 7.26 -6.45 44.55
N THR A 598 7.39 -7.69 45.02
CA THR A 598 7.94 -7.99 46.37
C THR A 598 9.44 -8.27 46.35
N ASN A 599 9.95 -8.82 45.25
CA ASN A 599 11.36 -9.00 44.95
C ASN A 599 11.52 -9.14 43.43
N SER A 600 12.73 -9.44 42.93
CA SER A 600 12.98 -9.53 41.48
C SER A 600 12.10 -10.55 40.75
N ASN A 601 11.51 -11.53 41.45
CA ASN A 601 10.86 -12.71 40.85
C ASN A 601 9.40 -12.91 41.28
N GLN A 602 8.83 -12.03 42.11
CA GLN A 602 7.47 -12.18 42.64
C GLN A 602 6.70 -10.86 42.53
N THR A 603 5.54 -10.92 41.86
CA THR A 603 4.61 -9.82 41.66
C THR A 603 3.58 -9.77 42.79
N GLN A 604 3.20 -8.56 43.19
CA GLN A 604 2.05 -8.33 44.07
C GLN A 604 1.02 -7.43 43.39
N TYR A 605 -0.25 -7.68 43.66
CA TYR A 605 -1.32 -6.83 43.15
C TYR A 605 -1.35 -5.59 44.01
N SER A 606 -1.03 -4.45 43.40
CA SER A 606 -1.10 -3.15 44.03
C SER A 606 -1.85 -2.19 43.11
N LYS A 607 -2.27 -1.05 43.64
CA LYS A 607 -2.89 0.06 42.91
C LYS A 607 -2.17 1.35 43.30
N ILE A 608 -1.92 2.23 42.33
CA ILE A 608 -1.39 3.57 42.59
C ILE A 608 -2.34 4.58 41.97
N SER A 609 -2.89 5.49 42.76
CA SER A 609 -3.65 6.64 42.27
C SER A 609 -2.79 7.89 42.35
N ILE A 610 -2.95 8.79 41.37
CA ILE A 610 -2.31 10.10 41.41
C ILE A 610 -3.40 11.14 41.59
N VAL A 611 -3.26 11.96 42.63
CA VAL A 611 -4.14 13.10 42.91
C VAL A 611 -3.28 14.35 42.91
N THR A 612 -3.66 15.35 42.14
CA THR A 612 -3.01 16.66 42.16
C THR A 612 -3.88 17.66 42.89
N PHE A 613 -3.26 18.63 43.55
CA PHE A 613 -3.96 19.78 44.09
C PHE A 613 -3.21 21.08 43.86
N SER A 614 -3.99 22.14 43.66
CA SER A 614 -3.56 23.51 43.35
C SER A 614 -4.71 24.48 43.69
N ASP A 615 -4.61 25.71 43.22
CA ASP A 615 -5.62 26.78 43.30
C ASP A 615 -7.04 26.35 42.93
N ASN A 616 -7.83 26.00 43.94
CA ASN A 616 -9.24 25.57 43.83
C ASN A 616 -9.47 24.34 42.95
N SER A 617 -8.44 23.55 42.66
CA SER A 617 -8.52 22.34 41.86
C SER A 617 -7.92 21.17 42.63
N ILE A 618 -8.71 20.12 42.80
CA ILE A 618 -8.24 18.82 43.26
C ILE A 618 -8.70 17.84 42.20
N LYS A 619 -7.75 17.10 41.64
CA LYS A 619 -8.02 16.23 40.50
C LYS A 619 -7.34 14.89 40.69
N THR A 620 -8.13 13.83 40.65
CA THR A 620 -7.60 12.49 40.41
C THR A 620 -7.19 12.38 38.95
N ILE A 621 -5.89 12.18 38.70
CA ILE A 621 -5.34 11.98 37.35
C ILE A 621 -5.69 10.59 36.83
N GLY A 622 -5.58 9.58 37.70
CA GLY A 622 -5.95 8.20 37.39
C GLY A 622 -5.53 7.22 38.48
N THR A 623 -5.96 5.96 38.34
CA THR A 623 -5.58 4.82 39.17
C THR A 623 -4.97 3.74 38.28
N TYR A 624 -3.79 3.25 38.63
CA TYR A 624 -2.93 2.42 37.79
C TYR A 624 -2.55 1.12 38.51
N THR A 625 -2.50 0.02 37.78
CA THR A 625 -2.14 -1.32 38.29
C THR A 625 -0.87 -1.90 37.65
N THR A 626 -0.24 -1.13 36.74
CA THR A 626 0.97 -1.50 36.01
C THR A 626 2.00 -0.37 36.04
N ILE A 627 3.26 -0.73 35.81
CA ILE A 627 4.39 0.22 35.85
C ILE A 627 4.26 1.27 34.74
N SER A 628 4.05 0.83 33.49
CA SER A 628 3.94 1.70 32.31
C SER A 628 2.79 2.70 32.42
N ALA A 629 1.59 2.25 32.79
CA ALA A 629 0.43 3.13 32.93
C ALA A 629 0.64 4.20 34.02
N PHE A 630 1.25 3.83 35.15
CA PHE A 630 1.60 4.79 36.19
C PHE A 630 2.62 5.83 35.70
N GLN A 631 3.66 5.40 34.97
CA GLN A 631 4.66 6.32 34.38
C GLN A 631 4.02 7.33 33.42
N SER A 632 3.10 6.89 32.55
CA SER A 632 2.35 7.80 31.68
C SER A 632 1.49 8.77 32.48
N GLY A 633 0.82 8.27 33.53
CA GLY A 633 -0.01 9.07 34.43
C GLY A 633 0.77 10.19 35.13
N ILE A 634 1.90 9.88 35.76
CA ILE A 634 2.70 10.88 36.48
C ILE A 634 3.38 11.87 35.53
N ASN A 635 3.77 11.44 34.32
CA ASN A 635 4.34 12.33 33.32
C ASN A 635 3.33 13.39 32.81
N SER A 636 2.03 13.14 32.97
CA SER A 636 0.96 14.11 32.65
C SER A 636 0.74 15.20 33.71
N VAL A 637 1.42 15.11 34.86
CA VAL A 637 1.30 16.10 35.94
C VAL A 637 2.16 17.32 35.62
N PHE A 638 1.57 18.52 35.66
CA PHE A 638 2.25 19.80 35.44
C PHE A 638 1.91 20.77 36.56
N ILE A 639 2.75 21.79 36.76
CA ILE A 639 2.45 22.87 37.69
C ILE A 639 1.23 23.70 37.23
N GLU A 640 0.53 24.27 38.20
CA GLU A 640 -0.56 25.20 38.04
C GLU A 640 -0.25 26.52 38.80
N ASN A 641 -0.99 27.61 38.50
CA ASN A 641 -0.77 28.90 39.16
C ASN A 641 -1.11 28.82 40.66
N GLY A 642 -0.45 29.64 41.49
CA GLY A 642 -0.51 29.56 42.96
C GLY A 642 -1.22 30.72 43.68
N SER A 643 -1.99 30.36 44.72
CA SER A 643 -2.65 31.19 45.73
C SER A 643 -3.11 30.40 46.98
N GLN A 644 -4.10 29.49 46.91
CA GLN A 644 -4.67 28.78 48.08
C GLN A 644 -4.64 27.26 47.88
N GLU A 645 -4.15 26.54 48.89
CA GLU A 645 -3.91 25.10 48.76
C GLU A 645 -4.70 24.28 49.79
N TYR A 646 -5.46 23.31 49.29
CA TYR A 646 -6.40 22.50 50.08
C TYR A 646 -5.87 21.09 50.35
N ALA A 647 -4.73 21.00 51.04
CA ALA A 647 -4.05 19.72 51.29
C ALA A 647 -4.94 18.69 52.02
N MET A 648 -5.77 19.08 52.99
CA MET A 648 -6.63 18.13 53.71
C MET A 648 -7.75 17.59 52.81
N ALA A 649 -8.31 18.44 51.95
CA ALA A 649 -9.26 18.03 50.93
C ALA A 649 -8.62 17.06 49.92
N ALA A 650 -7.37 17.31 49.51
CA ALA A 650 -6.64 16.44 48.59
C ALA A 650 -6.35 15.06 49.20
N LEU A 651 -6.04 14.99 50.50
CA LEU A 651 -5.94 13.73 51.24
C LEU A 651 -7.27 12.94 51.24
N LEU A 652 -8.40 13.64 51.39
CA LEU A 652 -9.73 13.01 51.33
C LEU A 652 -10.05 12.49 49.93
N GLU A 653 -9.69 13.24 48.89
CA GLU A 653 -9.78 12.76 47.50
C GLU A 653 -8.90 11.52 47.29
N GLY A 654 -7.65 11.54 47.77
CA GLY A 654 -6.75 10.37 47.73
C GLY A 654 -7.38 9.13 48.37
N MET A 655 -7.97 9.27 49.56
CA MET A 655 -8.70 8.17 50.23
C MET A 655 -9.98 7.76 49.48
N SER A 656 -10.57 8.64 48.68
CA SER A 656 -11.79 8.34 47.92
C SER A 656 -11.53 7.36 46.77
N ASN A 657 -10.29 7.32 46.28
CA ASN A 657 -9.84 6.40 45.23
C ASN A 657 -9.57 4.98 45.73
N PHE A 658 -9.57 4.75 47.04
CA PHE A 658 -9.31 3.44 47.61
C PHE A 658 -10.54 2.53 47.60
N THR A 659 -10.31 1.24 47.37
CA THR A 659 -11.36 0.22 47.34
C THR A 659 -11.53 -0.38 48.74
N PRO A 660 -12.68 -0.23 49.41
CA PRO A 660 -12.93 -0.87 50.69
C PRO A 660 -12.96 -2.41 50.55
N ASP A 661 -12.52 -3.12 51.60
CA ASP A 661 -12.57 -4.58 51.71
C ASP A 661 -11.87 -5.36 50.58
N ASN A 662 -10.83 -4.78 49.98
CA ASN A 662 -10.07 -5.41 48.91
C ASN A 662 -8.82 -6.17 49.40
N GLY A 663 -8.54 -6.19 50.71
CA GLY A 663 -7.36 -6.82 51.29
C GLY A 663 -6.02 -6.16 50.97
N LEU A 664 -6.01 -5.01 50.27
CA LEU A 664 -4.81 -4.20 50.07
C LEU A 664 -4.61 -3.28 51.27
N SER A 665 -3.36 -3.19 51.73
CA SER A 665 -2.97 -2.18 52.72
C SER A 665 -2.98 -0.78 52.09
N LYS A 666 -3.43 0.23 52.81
CA LYS A 666 -3.79 1.54 52.22
C LYS A 666 -2.89 2.64 52.72
N GLU A 667 -2.29 3.38 51.78
CA GLU A 667 -1.27 4.38 52.11
C GLU A 667 -1.42 5.64 51.25
N ILE A 668 -1.30 6.80 51.86
CA ILE A 668 -1.19 8.07 51.12
C ILE A 668 0.23 8.57 51.19
N TYR A 669 0.77 9.05 50.06
CA TYR A 669 2.04 9.76 49.99
C TYR A 669 1.72 11.22 49.64
N LEU A 670 1.70 12.10 50.64
CA LEU A 670 1.51 13.54 50.42
C LEU A 670 2.87 14.19 50.14
N MET A 671 3.00 14.85 48.98
CA MET A 671 4.15 15.67 48.61
C MET A 671 3.71 17.13 48.56
N THR A 672 4.29 17.97 49.41
CA THR A 672 3.99 19.41 49.47
C THR A 672 5.13 20.17 50.14
N ASP A 673 5.31 21.43 49.77
CA ASP A 673 6.26 22.35 50.39
C ASP A 673 5.60 23.33 51.38
N GLU A 674 4.26 23.31 51.52
CA GLU A 674 3.53 24.31 52.30
C GLU A 674 2.42 23.73 53.21
N PRO A 675 1.92 24.50 54.21
CA PRO A 675 1.10 23.93 55.28
C PRO A 675 -0.37 23.65 54.92
N GLY A 676 -0.85 24.14 53.78
CA GLY A 676 -2.26 24.11 53.38
C GLY A 676 -3.17 25.05 54.20
N ASP A 677 -4.24 25.52 53.58
CA ASP A 677 -5.19 26.49 54.14
C ASP A 677 -6.39 25.85 54.87
N ASP A 678 -6.64 24.55 54.69
CA ASP A 678 -7.81 23.84 55.22
C ASP A 678 -7.55 22.92 56.41
N ASN A 679 -6.54 23.26 57.22
CA ASN A 679 -6.16 22.54 58.43
C ASN A 679 -7.33 22.29 59.43
N HIS A 680 -8.40 23.08 59.35
CA HIS A 680 -9.65 22.85 60.10
C HIS A 680 -10.32 21.50 59.80
N ARG A 681 -10.03 20.86 58.66
CA ARG A 681 -10.54 19.55 58.24
C ARG A 681 -9.72 18.35 58.73
N LYS A 682 -8.62 18.57 59.48
CA LYS A 682 -7.76 17.48 59.99
C LYS A 682 -8.52 16.36 60.71
N SER A 683 -9.58 16.70 61.45
CA SER A 683 -10.41 15.69 62.15
C SER A 683 -11.23 14.81 61.19
N GLU A 684 -11.65 15.36 60.05
CA GLU A 684 -12.35 14.63 58.99
C GLU A 684 -11.39 13.63 58.33
N VAL A 685 -10.18 14.07 57.98
CA VAL A 685 -9.09 13.23 57.44
C VAL A 685 -8.79 12.06 58.39
N LEU A 686 -8.58 12.34 59.68
CA LEU A 686 -8.29 11.32 60.69
C LEU A 686 -9.45 10.32 60.87
N ALA A 687 -10.70 10.78 60.78
CA ALA A 687 -11.85 9.88 60.89
C ALA A 687 -11.94 8.95 59.67
N ARG A 688 -11.71 9.48 58.47
CA ARG A 688 -11.69 8.73 57.21
C ARG A 688 -10.53 7.74 57.15
N ALA A 689 -9.36 8.14 57.65
CA ALA A 689 -8.16 7.31 57.66
C ALA A 689 -8.25 6.14 58.65
N ARG A 690 -9.05 6.24 59.72
CA ARG A 690 -9.23 5.09 60.64
C ARG A 690 -10.01 3.95 59.99
N ASP A 691 -10.96 4.28 59.13
CA ASP A 691 -11.75 3.30 58.38
C ASP A 691 -12.40 3.99 57.18
N LEU A 692 -12.07 3.55 55.96
CA LEU A 692 -12.68 4.02 54.72
C LEU A 692 -14.19 3.77 54.60
N LYS A 693 -14.84 3.14 55.56
CA LYS A 693 -16.32 3.12 55.61
C LYS A 693 -16.89 4.26 56.44
N MET A 694 -16.06 4.97 57.20
CA MET A 694 -16.47 6.12 57.98
C MET A 694 -16.51 7.37 57.09
N GLY A 695 -17.73 7.75 56.65
CA GLY A 695 -18.04 9.12 56.22
C GLY A 695 -18.67 9.35 54.84
N ILE A 696 -19.97 9.04 54.65
CA ILE A 696 -21.04 9.99 54.28
C ILE A 696 -22.30 9.55 55.06
N ALA A 697 -22.70 10.36 56.05
CA ALA A 697 -23.91 10.21 56.89
C ALA A 697 -24.26 8.78 57.38
N LYS A 698 -23.65 8.33 58.49
CA LYS A 698 -24.28 7.40 59.46
C LYS A 698 -23.42 7.23 60.72
N MET A 699 -23.73 7.99 61.76
CA MET A 699 -23.56 7.51 63.13
C MET A 699 -24.81 6.69 63.49
N ALA A 700 -24.87 5.42 63.08
CA ALA A 700 -25.84 4.47 63.65
C ALA A 700 -25.52 3.01 63.33
N ARG A 701 -25.32 2.25 64.41
CA ARG A 701 -25.50 0.80 64.61
C ARG A 701 -24.57 -0.17 63.86
N SER A 702 -23.80 -0.86 64.70
CA SER A 702 -23.35 -2.24 64.59
C SER A 702 -24.06 -3.07 63.51
N ALA A 703 -23.32 -3.49 62.50
CA ALA A 703 -23.68 -4.58 61.62
C ALA A 703 -22.47 -5.52 61.52
N ASP A 704 -22.77 -6.82 61.58
CA ASP A 704 -21.89 -8.00 61.50
C ASP A 704 -20.41 -7.79 61.16
N LEU A 705 -19.55 -8.06 62.15
CA LEU A 705 -18.09 -8.18 62.03
C LEU A 705 -17.72 -9.62 61.65
N SER A 706 -18.19 -10.11 60.50
CA SER A 706 -17.68 -11.35 59.92
C SER A 706 -16.81 -11.02 58.70
N GLN A 707 -15.49 -11.04 58.92
CA GLN A 707 -14.42 -10.88 57.91
C GLN A 707 -14.49 -9.60 57.06
N SER A 708 -14.31 -8.42 57.67
CA SER A 708 -13.92 -7.23 56.90
C SER A 708 -12.40 -7.11 56.90
N ASP A 709 -11.80 -6.97 55.72
CA ASP A 709 -10.37 -6.65 55.59
C ASP A 709 -10.07 -5.28 56.23
N ASP A 710 -8.79 -5.03 56.55
CA ASP A 710 -8.35 -3.76 57.13
C ASP A 710 -8.56 -2.60 56.14
N ASN A 711 -9.33 -1.60 56.58
CA ASN A 711 -9.66 -0.41 55.80
C ASN A 711 -9.02 0.86 56.39
N SER A 712 -8.09 0.71 57.33
CA SER A 712 -7.30 1.84 57.83
C SER A 712 -6.29 2.31 56.77
N VAL A 713 -6.03 3.61 56.78
CA VAL A 713 -5.12 4.31 55.85
C VAL A 713 -3.98 4.93 56.63
N LYS A 714 -2.75 4.60 56.24
CA LYS A 714 -1.56 5.29 56.74
C LYS A 714 -1.30 6.53 55.89
N ILE A 715 -1.12 7.68 56.53
CA ILE A 715 -0.80 8.92 55.81
C ILE A 715 0.70 9.19 55.98
N ASN A 716 1.46 8.98 54.91
CA ASN A 716 2.86 9.32 54.83
C ASN A 716 3.01 10.72 54.25
N ILE A 717 3.96 11.48 54.79
CA ILE A 717 4.19 12.89 54.45
C ILE A 717 5.63 13.06 53.97
N ILE A 718 5.79 13.73 52.83
CA ILE A 718 7.04 14.24 52.31
C ILE A 718 6.93 15.77 52.34
N SER A 719 7.50 16.37 53.38
CA SER A 719 7.47 17.82 53.66
C SER A 719 8.72 18.47 53.04
N ILE A 720 8.58 19.00 51.83
CA ILE A 720 9.71 19.46 51.01
C ILE A 720 10.16 20.85 51.44
N ASN A 721 11.46 21.01 51.76
CA ASN A 721 12.07 22.30 52.14
C ASN A 721 11.38 23.07 53.29
N SER A 722 10.46 22.43 54.01
CA SER A 722 9.64 23.06 55.04
C SER A 722 9.43 22.11 56.23
N ASN A 723 9.22 22.66 57.43
CA ASN A 723 8.95 21.88 58.64
C ASN A 723 7.48 22.03 59.03
N LEU A 724 6.66 21.08 58.59
CA LEU A 724 5.21 21.12 58.75
C LEU A 724 4.74 20.22 59.92
N ASN A 725 4.91 20.72 61.15
CA ASN A 725 4.63 19.98 62.39
C ASN A 725 3.20 19.39 62.47
N HIS A 726 2.18 20.08 61.92
CA HIS A 726 0.81 19.59 61.95
C HIS A 726 0.58 18.36 61.05
N PHE A 727 1.34 18.23 59.96
CA PHE A 727 1.36 17.03 59.13
C PHE A 727 2.16 15.91 59.77
N LYS A 728 3.24 16.22 60.51
CA LYS A 728 3.94 15.21 61.33
C LYS A 728 3.01 14.58 62.37
N GLU A 729 2.19 15.39 63.04
CA GLU A 729 1.16 14.85 63.94
C GLU A 729 0.11 14.00 63.20
N LEU A 730 -0.19 14.30 61.93
CA LEU A 730 -1.14 13.55 61.12
C LEU A 730 -0.57 12.17 60.73
N SER A 731 0.69 12.11 60.30
CA SER A 731 1.38 10.84 60.02
C SER A 731 1.50 9.99 61.28
N ASP A 732 1.92 10.57 62.40
CA ASP A 732 2.09 9.87 63.67
C ASP A 732 0.76 9.23 64.14
N GLN A 733 -0.37 9.92 63.97
CA GLN A 733 -1.70 9.42 64.37
C GLN A 733 -2.29 8.35 63.44
N THR A 734 -1.83 8.28 62.20
CA THR A 734 -2.27 7.26 61.22
C THR A 734 -1.28 6.11 61.09
N GLY A 735 -0.17 6.14 61.83
CA GLY A 735 0.90 5.14 61.73
C GLY A 735 1.70 5.22 60.43
N GLY A 736 1.70 6.39 59.78
CA GLY A 736 2.52 6.69 58.61
C GLY A 736 3.88 7.29 58.98
N SER A 737 4.71 7.50 57.96
CA SER A 737 6.06 8.06 58.08
C SER A 737 6.10 9.55 57.70
N PHE A 738 7.06 10.29 58.27
CA PHE A 738 7.30 11.71 57.96
C PHE A 738 8.73 11.89 57.47
N PHE A 739 8.87 12.43 56.27
CA PHE A 739 10.15 12.77 55.63
C PHE A 739 10.24 14.29 55.43
N GLN A 740 11.45 14.83 55.55
CA GLN A 740 11.70 16.26 55.38
C GLN A 740 12.92 16.49 54.47
N PRO A 741 12.81 16.18 53.17
CA PRO A 741 13.91 16.38 52.23
C PRO A 741 14.19 17.88 52.04
N ASN A 742 15.48 18.23 52.06
CA ASN A 742 15.97 19.61 51.87
C ASN A 742 16.80 19.72 50.56
N SER A 743 16.75 18.69 49.71
CA SER A 743 17.34 18.66 48.38
C SER A 743 16.62 17.64 47.50
N LEU A 744 16.75 17.76 46.19
CA LEU A 744 16.16 16.79 45.23
C LEU A 744 16.67 15.36 45.46
N SER A 745 17.95 15.19 45.83
CA SER A 745 18.51 13.87 46.16
C SER A 745 17.86 13.27 47.42
N GLU A 746 17.60 14.08 48.44
CA GLU A 746 16.89 13.61 49.65
C GLU A 746 15.41 13.30 49.33
N LEU A 747 14.81 13.98 48.36
CA LEU A 747 13.46 13.69 47.87
C LEU A 747 13.40 12.34 47.13
N GLU A 748 14.37 12.07 46.25
CA GLU A 748 14.52 10.76 45.59
C GLU A 748 14.64 9.63 46.63
N ASP A 749 15.51 9.81 47.63
CA ASP A 749 15.69 8.86 48.72
C ASP A 749 14.39 8.63 49.52
N ALA A 750 13.65 9.70 49.85
CA ALA A 750 12.37 9.60 50.57
C ALA A 750 11.30 8.85 49.77
N LEU A 751 11.19 9.12 48.46
CA LEU A 751 10.27 8.41 47.55
C LEU A 751 10.64 6.94 47.40
N PHE A 752 11.94 6.65 47.29
CA PHE A 752 12.47 5.29 47.24
C PHE A 752 12.15 4.53 48.53
N GLU A 753 12.44 5.11 49.70
CA GLU A 753 12.17 4.49 50.99
C GLU A 753 10.67 4.22 51.18
N LEU A 754 9.80 5.20 50.91
CA LEU A 754 8.35 5.03 51.02
C LEU A 754 7.80 3.93 50.13
N SER A 755 8.20 3.91 48.86
CA SER A 755 7.76 2.87 47.92
C SER A 755 8.18 1.46 48.36
N ASN A 756 9.28 1.32 49.10
CA ASN A 756 9.81 0.05 49.58
C ASN A 756 9.31 -0.35 51.00
N LEU A 757 8.78 0.59 51.79
CA LEU A 757 8.33 0.35 53.17
C LEU A 757 7.09 -0.55 53.24
N GLY A 758 7.23 -1.87 53.33
CA GLY A 758 6.08 -2.78 53.48
C GLY A 758 6.12 -4.03 52.61
N THR A 759 7.19 -4.25 51.85
CA THR A 759 7.56 -5.59 51.39
C THR A 759 7.96 -6.38 52.63
N SER A 760 6.98 -7.06 53.25
CA SER A 760 7.25 -7.89 54.41
C SER A 760 8.40 -8.84 54.11
N LYS A 761 9.46 -8.78 54.91
CA LYS A 761 10.31 -9.94 55.17
C LYS A 761 9.39 -11.07 55.64
N SER A 762 9.06 -11.99 54.73
CA SER A 762 8.78 -13.38 55.07
C SER A 762 10.07 -14.17 54.92
#